data_AF-A0A9Q0G3Q3-F1
#
_entry.id   AF-A0A9Q0G3Q3-F1
#
_cell.length_a   1.000
_cell.length_b   1.000
_cell.length_c   1.000
_cell.angle_alpha   90.00
_cell.angle_beta   90.00
_cell.angle_gamma   90.00
#
_symmetry.space_group_name_H-M   'P 1'
#
loop_
_entity.id
_entity.type
_entity.pdbx_description
1 polymer ?
#
loop_
_entity_poly.entity_id
_entity_poly.type
_entity_poly.pdbx_seq_one_letter_code
_entity_poly.pdbx_strand_id
1 'polypeptide(L)'
;MKAFDDSNALVYWRYVDPSWKLKRYFNVGSEASLRKNIKVIDDFVAKLISTKRNLLADQSCFNEKEDILSRFLVESKKDPEKMNDRYLRDIILNFMIAGKDTSANTLSWFFYMLCKNPLIQEKVAQEVRDVTGDVGDEVDIEDFIAKITDSTLDQMHYLHATLSETLRLYPAVPVDGRCAEVDDILPDGYRLKKGDGVNYLAYAMGRMSYIWGEDAEDFRPERWLKNGVFQPESPFKFIAFHAGPRICLGKDFAYRQMKIVSMALLRFLRFKLPDDTKDVTYKTMFTLHISRGLHLCATARTCILLKCSLAMDVLNIFFIFTMTSLLLIFIPFLYLLLKIYTGKSIGDRSFPPLKGTEFGLFFHFNRLHGHLTEVARKHKTFRLLGTGRSLVLTTDIRNIEHVLKTSFDKYSKGKHNQDIVADVFGEGIFAVDGDKWRQQRKLSSFEFSTRVLRDFGCSVFKTNAAKLARIISGTAVAGQVFDMQDILMRCTLDSIFKVGFGVELNCLSGSSSEGTEFMKAFDDSNALLIWRYVDPFWKLKRYFNVGSEASLKKNIKVIDDFVAKIISTKRKLLAEQSCYNDKEDILSRFLVESKKDPEKMNDRYLRDIILNIMFAGKDTSANTISWFFYMLCKNPLIQEKVAQEVRDVIGSQEDEADIEDFTAKLTDSTLEQMHYLHAALSETLRLYPAVPVDGRCAEVDDILPDGYRLEKGDGILHYLAYAMGRMPYIWGEDAQDFRLERWLKNGIFQPESPFKFIAFHAGPRTCLGKDFAYRQMKIVSMALLRFLRFKLADGTKNWRSPSLCHSSLKVYRIECINWAWQQQGSPSYPPVNGTVFGQLFYFNRLYDQQTEQAKEHKTFRLLAPDHSEIFTTDPRNIEHALKTRFDKYSKGKYEQDILSDLFGEGIFAVDGDKWQQQRKLSSFEFSTRVLRDFSSAVFRRNAAKLVRVISDIAIAGQVFDMQDILMRCTLDSIFKVGFGVELNCLTGSSREGTEFMKAFDDSNALVYWRYVDPFWKLKRYFNVGSEASLRKNIKNEKEDILSRFLAESRKDPEKMNDRYLRDIILNFMIAGKDTSANTLS
;
A
#
# COMPACT_ATOMS: atom_id res chain seq x y z
N MET A 1 -18.19 16.17 3.82
CA MET A 1 -17.63 17.08 4.87
C MET A 1 -18.59 17.25 6.05
N LYS A 2 -18.17 17.90 7.14
CA LYS A 2 -18.78 17.92 8.50
C LYS A 2 -20.07 17.12 8.72
N ALA A 3 -21.23 17.58 8.26
CA ALA A 3 -22.51 16.85 8.44
C ALA A 3 -22.41 15.38 8.05
N PHE A 4 -21.69 15.06 6.97
CA PHE A 4 -21.45 13.71 6.50
C PHE A 4 -20.39 12.92 7.30
N ASP A 5 -19.33 13.57 7.78
CA ASP A 5 -18.37 12.92 8.67
C ASP A 5 -19.04 12.59 10.02
N ASP A 6 -19.87 13.51 10.52
CA ASP A 6 -20.80 13.29 11.61
C ASP A 6 -21.80 12.14 11.27
N SER A 7 -22.38 12.09 10.06
CA SER A 7 -23.24 10.97 9.63
C SER A 7 -22.53 9.63 9.69
N ASN A 8 -21.29 9.54 9.20
CA ASN A 8 -20.53 8.30 9.19
C ASN A 8 -20.24 7.81 10.62
N ALA A 9 -19.89 8.73 11.53
CA ALA A 9 -19.73 8.43 12.95
C ALA A 9 -21.06 7.98 13.61
N LEU A 10 -22.18 8.64 13.29
CA LEU A 10 -23.49 8.31 13.85
C LEU A 10 -24.08 7.00 13.27
N VAL A 11 -23.80 6.67 12.00
CA VAL A 11 -24.11 5.34 11.42
C VAL A 11 -23.32 4.24 12.13
N TYR A 12 -22.06 4.51 12.52
CA TYR A 12 -21.27 3.58 13.32
C TYR A 12 -21.96 3.25 14.65
N TRP A 13 -22.53 4.25 15.34
CA TRP A 13 -23.26 4.06 16.59
C TRP A 13 -24.47 3.12 16.48
N ARG A 14 -25.13 3.00 15.32
CA ARG A 14 -26.24 2.02 15.12
C ARG A 14 -25.82 0.56 15.31
N TYR A 15 -24.52 0.26 15.18
CA TYR A 15 -23.98 -1.09 15.38
C TYR A 15 -23.56 -1.36 16.83
N VAL A 16 -23.63 -0.36 17.72
CA VAL A 16 -23.18 -0.46 19.13
C VAL A 16 -24.26 -0.07 20.13
N ASP A 17 -25.21 0.78 19.75
CA ASP A 17 -26.35 1.20 20.58
C ASP A 17 -27.61 0.38 20.27
N PRO A 18 -27.97 -0.65 21.07
CA PRO A 18 -29.15 -1.48 20.79
C PRO A 18 -30.48 -0.69 20.82
N SER A 19 -30.51 0.49 21.44
CA SER A 19 -31.71 1.35 21.49
C SER A 19 -31.91 2.20 20.23
N TRP A 20 -31.03 2.11 19.22
CA TRP A 20 -31.10 2.93 17.99
C TRP A 20 -32.45 2.84 17.28
N LYS A 21 -33.13 1.68 17.29
CA LYS A 21 -34.47 1.51 16.71
C LYS A 21 -35.52 2.37 17.44
N LEU A 22 -35.46 2.47 18.76
CA LEU A 22 -36.34 3.34 19.57
C LEU A 22 -36.01 4.82 19.35
N LYS A 23 -34.72 5.18 19.37
CA LYS A 23 -34.26 6.57 19.12
C LYS A 23 -34.62 7.06 17.71
N ARG A 24 -34.64 6.15 16.73
CA ARG A 24 -35.11 6.40 15.35
C ARG A 24 -36.62 6.57 15.25
N TYR A 25 -37.39 5.81 16.05
CA TYR A 25 -38.86 5.91 16.10
C TYR A 25 -39.32 7.24 16.72
N PHE A 26 -38.79 7.59 17.89
CA PHE A 26 -39.08 8.86 18.58
C PHE A 26 -38.29 10.07 18.03
N ASN A 27 -37.37 9.84 17.08
CA ASN A 27 -36.54 10.86 16.43
C ASN A 27 -35.77 11.76 17.43
N VAL A 28 -34.95 11.14 18.30
CA VAL A 28 -34.20 11.84 19.36
C VAL A 28 -32.71 11.50 19.32
N GLY A 29 -31.85 12.44 19.74
CA GLY A 29 -30.42 12.22 19.93
C GLY A 29 -29.65 11.93 18.63
N SER A 30 -28.78 10.91 18.67
CA SER A 30 -27.92 10.50 17.56
C SER A 30 -28.67 10.24 16.26
N GLU A 31 -29.84 9.59 16.33
CA GLU A 31 -30.68 9.31 15.16
C GLU A 31 -31.31 10.57 14.55
N ALA A 32 -31.66 11.57 15.38
CA ALA A 32 -32.18 12.84 14.89
C ALA A 32 -31.11 13.64 14.13
N SER A 33 -29.89 13.73 14.69
CA SER A 33 -28.74 14.34 14.04
C SER A 33 -28.35 13.60 12.76
N LEU A 34 -28.37 12.25 12.78
CA LEU A 34 -28.09 11.45 11.59
C LEU A 34 -29.15 11.65 10.50
N ARG A 35 -30.44 11.75 10.85
CA ARG A 35 -31.52 12.03 9.89
C ARG A 35 -31.40 13.45 9.30
N LYS A 36 -31.02 14.43 10.12
CA LYS A 36 -30.69 15.81 9.68
C LYS A 36 -29.49 15.84 8.73
N ASN A 37 -28.47 15.04 9.00
CA ASN A 37 -27.24 15.05 8.21
C ASN A 37 -27.34 14.20 6.93
N ILE A 38 -28.03 13.06 6.96
CA ILE A 38 -28.48 12.34 5.75
C ILE A 38 -29.27 13.29 4.86
N LYS A 39 -30.22 14.05 5.44
CA LYS A 39 -30.93 15.08 4.69
C LYS A 39 -29.99 16.11 4.06
N VAL A 40 -28.92 16.58 4.72
CA VAL A 40 -27.94 17.48 4.08
C VAL A 40 -27.18 16.84 2.90
N ILE A 41 -26.95 15.53 2.93
CA ILE A 41 -26.31 14.78 1.83
C ILE A 41 -27.28 14.57 0.66
N ASP A 42 -28.52 14.16 0.96
CA ASP A 42 -29.59 13.99 -0.02
C ASP A 42 -29.97 15.34 -0.64
N ASP A 43 -30.11 16.39 0.18
CA ASP A 43 -30.32 17.79 -0.25
C ASP A 43 -29.14 18.25 -1.14
N PHE A 44 -27.89 17.80 -0.91
CA PHE A 44 -26.77 18.14 -1.80
C PHE A 44 -26.87 17.41 -3.16
N VAL A 45 -27.11 16.10 -3.17
CA VAL A 45 -27.22 15.32 -4.41
C VAL A 45 -28.43 15.80 -5.22
N ALA A 46 -29.58 15.99 -4.55
CA ALA A 46 -30.76 16.62 -5.12
C ALA A 46 -30.52 18.08 -5.55
N LYS A 47 -29.54 18.79 -4.99
CA LYS A 47 -29.14 20.15 -5.42
C LYS A 47 -28.20 20.15 -6.62
N LEU A 48 -27.32 19.16 -6.78
CA LEU A 48 -26.57 18.93 -8.02
C LEU A 48 -27.53 18.56 -9.15
N ILE A 49 -28.43 17.62 -8.88
CA ILE A 49 -29.39 17.11 -9.85
C ILE A 49 -30.49 18.13 -10.15
N SER A 50 -30.95 18.94 -9.18
CA SER A 50 -31.82 20.09 -9.48
C SER A 50 -31.09 21.25 -10.16
N THR A 51 -29.79 21.50 -9.89
CA THR A 51 -29.03 22.50 -10.67
C THR A 51 -29.03 22.11 -12.15
N LYS A 52 -28.73 20.85 -12.48
CA LYS A 52 -28.84 20.37 -13.88
C LYS A 52 -30.29 20.28 -14.39
N ARG A 53 -31.28 19.87 -13.58
CA ARG A 53 -32.71 19.87 -14.00
C ARG A 53 -33.24 21.30 -14.23
N ASN A 54 -32.73 22.32 -13.55
CA ASN A 54 -33.08 23.73 -13.73
C ASN A 54 -32.38 24.34 -14.96
N LEU A 55 -31.10 24.02 -15.19
CA LEU A 55 -30.39 24.32 -16.45
C LEU A 55 -31.01 23.61 -17.68
N LEU A 56 -31.84 22.59 -17.46
CA LEU A 56 -32.69 21.90 -18.45
C LEU A 56 -34.17 22.34 -18.36
N ALA A 57 -34.45 23.48 -17.73
CA ALA A 57 -35.77 24.11 -17.66
C ALA A 57 -35.74 25.56 -18.21
N ASP A 58 -34.65 26.30 -17.96
CA ASP A 58 -34.32 27.51 -18.71
C ASP A 58 -33.84 27.14 -20.14
N GLN A 59 -34.77 27.07 -21.10
CA GLN A 59 -34.50 26.68 -22.49
C GLN A 59 -33.73 27.75 -23.31
N SER A 60 -32.99 28.65 -22.66
CA SER A 60 -32.40 29.86 -23.27
C SER A 60 -30.91 29.75 -23.63
N CYS A 61 -30.17 28.77 -23.11
CA CYS A 61 -28.69 28.71 -23.26
C CYS A 61 -28.10 27.29 -23.40
N PHE A 62 -28.69 26.25 -22.81
CA PHE A 62 -28.15 24.89 -22.89
C PHE A 62 -28.87 24.02 -23.94
N ASN A 63 -28.12 23.58 -24.95
CA ASN A 63 -28.61 22.65 -25.97
C ASN A 63 -28.83 21.26 -25.33
N GLU A 64 -30.07 20.76 -25.31
CA GLU A 64 -30.56 19.60 -24.52
C GLU A 64 -29.97 18.21 -24.92
N LYS A 65 -28.86 18.18 -25.66
CA LYS A 65 -28.37 17.04 -26.45
C LYS A 65 -26.85 16.82 -26.41
N GLU A 66 -26.08 17.60 -25.65
CA GLU A 66 -24.61 17.64 -25.79
C GLU A 66 -23.83 16.75 -24.81
N ASP A 67 -24.28 16.57 -23.55
CA ASP A 67 -23.62 15.69 -22.57
C ASP A 67 -24.47 14.49 -22.15
N ILE A 68 -23.79 13.37 -21.87
CA ILE A 68 -24.41 12.05 -21.60
C ILE A 68 -25.31 12.10 -20.35
N LEU A 69 -24.88 12.77 -19.28
CA LEU A 69 -25.63 12.85 -18.03
C LEU A 69 -26.95 13.61 -18.19
N SER A 70 -26.99 14.69 -18.98
CA SER A 70 -28.22 15.43 -19.27
C SER A 70 -29.30 14.56 -19.91
N ARG A 71 -28.90 13.54 -20.69
CA ARG A 71 -29.82 12.59 -21.34
C ARG A 71 -30.36 11.55 -20.38
N PHE A 72 -29.51 11.00 -19.50
CA PHE A 72 -29.99 10.16 -18.39
C PHE A 72 -30.90 10.94 -17.42
N LEU A 73 -30.67 12.23 -17.20
CA LEU A 73 -31.54 13.10 -16.43
C LEU A 73 -32.90 13.34 -17.10
N VAL A 74 -32.94 13.55 -18.42
CA VAL A 74 -34.21 13.63 -19.18
C VAL A 74 -34.98 12.32 -19.10
N GLU A 75 -34.33 11.17 -19.31
CA GLU A 75 -35.01 9.87 -19.23
C GLU A 75 -35.47 9.54 -17.80
N SER A 76 -34.75 9.98 -16.76
CA SER A 76 -35.18 9.81 -15.37
C SER A 76 -36.53 10.48 -15.04
N LYS A 77 -36.98 11.45 -15.86
CA LYS A 77 -38.32 12.04 -15.73
C LYS A 77 -39.45 11.06 -16.10
N LYS A 78 -39.17 9.99 -16.85
CA LYS A 78 -40.17 8.99 -17.30
C LYS A 78 -40.35 7.80 -16.37
N ASP A 79 -39.30 7.42 -15.64
CA ASP A 79 -39.33 6.35 -14.63
C ASP A 79 -38.56 6.78 -13.37
N PRO A 80 -39.12 7.71 -12.56
CA PRO A 80 -38.38 8.33 -11.45
C PRO A 80 -38.06 7.37 -10.30
N GLU A 81 -38.84 6.29 -10.14
CA GLU A 81 -38.60 5.29 -9.09
C GLU A 81 -37.40 4.40 -9.43
N LYS A 82 -37.29 3.91 -10.67
CA LYS A 82 -36.15 3.07 -11.08
C LYS A 82 -34.91 3.89 -11.40
N MET A 83 -35.04 5.02 -12.11
CA MET A 83 -33.92 5.86 -12.54
C MET A 83 -33.57 6.98 -11.53
N ASN A 84 -33.61 6.64 -10.24
CA ASN A 84 -33.36 7.57 -9.14
C ASN A 84 -31.90 8.06 -9.07
N ASP A 85 -31.67 9.08 -8.23
CA ASP A 85 -30.41 9.79 -8.10
C ASP A 85 -29.20 8.89 -7.73
N ARG A 86 -29.42 7.74 -7.06
CA ARG A 86 -28.38 6.72 -6.80
C ARG A 86 -28.00 5.97 -8.08
N TYR A 87 -28.98 5.57 -8.88
CA TYR A 87 -28.76 4.89 -10.17
C TYR A 87 -28.01 5.81 -11.16
N LEU A 88 -28.34 7.11 -11.17
CA LEU A 88 -27.62 8.12 -11.95
C LEU A 88 -26.14 8.25 -11.52
N ARG A 89 -25.85 8.27 -10.21
CA ARG A 89 -24.47 8.28 -9.69
C ARG A 89 -23.67 7.05 -10.13
N ASP A 90 -24.27 5.86 -10.05
CA ASP A 90 -23.57 4.62 -10.39
C ASP A 90 -23.21 4.58 -11.89
N ILE A 91 -24.08 5.14 -12.75
CA ILE A 91 -23.82 5.33 -14.19
C ILE A 91 -22.66 6.32 -14.45
N ILE A 92 -22.60 7.45 -13.73
CA ILE A 92 -21.50 8.44 -13.83
C ILE A 92 -20.14 7.77 -13.60
N LEU A 93 -20.01 6.98 -12.52
CA LEU A 93 -18.79 6.26 -12.17
C LEU A 93 -18.39 5.25 -13.26
N ASN A 94 -19.36 4.51 -13.82
CA ASN A 94 -19.07 3.54 -14.88
C ASN A 94 -18.51 4.23 -16.15
N PHE A 95 -19.04 5.40 -16.55
CA PHE A 95 -18.52 6.12 -17.70
C PHE A 95 -17.14 6.75 -17.47
N MET A 96 -16.85 7.23 -16.26
CA MET A 96 -15.52 7.75 -15.91
C MET A 96 -14.43 6.68 -16.10
N ILE A 97 -14.69 5.46 -15.64
CA ILE A 97 -13.77 4.31 -15.76
C ILE A 97 -13.58 3.93 -17.23
N ALA A 98 -14.69 3.83 -17.97
CA ALA A 98 -14.67 3.48 -19.38
C ALA A 98 -13.84 4.48 -20.22
N GLY A 99 -13.92 5.79 -19.91
CA GLY A 99 -13.29 6.86 -20.70
C GLY A 99 -11.92 7.37 -20.21
N LYS A 100 -11.52 7.13 -18.94
CA LYS A 100 -10.17 7.48 -18.45
C LYS A 100 -9.19 6.33 -18.68
N ASP A 101 -9.27 5.29 -17.86
CA ASP A 101 -8.25 4.25 -17.71
C ASP A 101 -7.97 3.54 -19.05
N THR A 102 -9.01 3.19 -19.81
CA THR A 102 -8.85 2.33 -20.99
C THR A 102 -8.06 3.02 -22.11
N SER A 103 -8.44 4.24 -22.47
CA SER A 103 -7.74 5.06 -23.47
C SER A 103 -6.32 5.43 -23.02
N ALA A 104 -6.12 5.84 -21.77
CA ALA A 104 -4.81 6.28 -21.29
C ALA A 104 -3.80 5.13 -21.17
N ASN A 105 -4.22 3.95 -20.69
CA ASN A 105 -3.34 2.78 -20.66
C ASN A 105 -3.01 2.31 -22.09
N THR A 106 -3.99 2.28 -23.00
CA THR A 106 -3.75 1.92 -24.40
C THR A 106 -2.77 2.88 -25.07
N LEU A 107 -2.93 4.19 -24.87
CA LEU A 107 -1.99 5.20 -25.37
C LEU A 107 -0.60 5.06 -24.74
N SER A 108 -0.51 4.70 -23.47
CA SER A 108 0.77 4.46 -22.79
C SER A 108 1.50 3.28 -23.44
N TRP A 109 0.85 2.12 -23.58
CA TRP A 109 1.45 0.98 -24.30
C TRP A 109 1.75 1.30 -25.77
N PHE A 110 0.94 2.12 -26.44
CA PHE A 110 1.19 2.56 -27.81
C PHE A 110 2.49 3.38 -27.91
N PHE A 111 2.69 4.39 -27.05
CA PHE A 111 3.95 5.15 -27.03
C PHE A 111 5.15 4.29 -26.60
N TYR A 112 4.98 3.33 -25.68
CA TYR A 112 6.03 2.35 -25.37
C TYR A 112 6.43 1.52 -26.60
N MET A 113 5.46 0.97 -27.34
CA MET A 113 5.74 0.18 -28.54
C MET A 113 6.32 1.03 -29.68
N LEU A 114 5.94 2.31 -29.80
CA LEU A 114 6.57 3.25 -30.74
C LEU A 114 8.00 3.66 -30.36
N CYS A 115 8.35 3.64 -29.07
CA CYS A 115 9.72 3.83 -28.62
C CYS A 115 10.60 2.59 -28.90
N LYS A 116 10.07 1.38 -28.68
CA LYS A 116 10.75 0.12 -29.05
C LYS A 116 10.77 -0.12 -30.58
N ASN A 117 9.89 0.52 -31.36
CA ASN A 117 9.83 0.41 -32.83
C ASN A 117 9.90 1.78 -33.55
N PRO A 118 11.08 2.44 -33.60
CA PRO A 118 11.20 3.79 -34.18
C PRO A 118 10.74 3.91 -35.63
N LEU A 119 10.94 2.88 -36.47
CA LEU A 119 10.47 2.88 -37.86
C LEU A 119 8.94 2.95 -37.97
N ILE A 120 8.21 2.35 -37.03
CA ILE A 120 6.74 2.45 -36.96
C ILE A 120 6.33 3.85 -36.49
N GLN A 121 7.09 4.45 -35.57
CA GLN A 121 6.88 5.84 -35.13
C GLN A 121 7.03 6.83 -36.29
N GLU A 122 8.03 6.66 -37.16
CA GLU A 122 8.22 7.50 -38.34
C GLU A 122 7.17 7.23 -39.42
N LYS A 123 6.75 5.97 -39.66
CA LYS A 123 5.62 5.66 -40.57
C LYS A 123 4.32 6.34 -40.14
N VAL A 124 3.96 6.27 -38.86
CA VAL A 124 2.78 6.97 -38.32
C VAL A 124 2.94 8.49 -38.48
N ALA A 125 4.10 9.05 -38.15
CA ALA A 125 4.35 10.49 -38.32
C ALA A 125 4.32 10.95 -39.79
N GLN A 126 4.65 10.06 -40.75
CA GLN A 126 4.51 10.32 -42.18
C GLN A 126 3.03 10.29 -42.61
N GLU A 127 2.28 9.26 -42.23
CA GLU A 127 0.83 9.20 -42.49
C GLU A 127 0.11 10.45 -41.97
N VAL A 128 0.49 10.95 -40.79
CA VAL A 128 -0.03 12.21 -40.24
C VAL A 128 0.20 13.39 -41.18
N ARG A 129 1.42 13.55 -41.73
CA ARG A 129 1.75 14.63 -42.68
C ARG A 129 0.98 14.50 -43.99
N ASP A 130 0.97 13.29 -44.56
CA ASP A 130 0.34 12.99 -45.85
C ASP A 130 -1.17 13.29 -45.81
N VAL A 131 -1.86 12.81 -44.76
CA VAL A 131 -3.31 12.94 -44.59
C VAL A 131 -3.72 14.38 -44.21
N THR A 132 -2.85 15.16 -43.55
CA THR A 132 -3.14 16.57 -43.19
C THR A 132 -2.62 17.59 -44.21
N GLY A 133 -1.94 17.14 -45.27
CA GLY A 133 -1.32 18.01 -46.28
C GLY A 133 -0.25 18.93 -45.70
N ASP A 134 0.43 18.50 -44.63
CA ASP A 134 1.18 19.39 -43.74
C ASP A 134 2.70 19.24 -43.94
N VAL A 135 3.20 19.99 -44.93
CA VAL A 135 4.57 19.86 -45.48
C VAL A 135 5.54 20.93 -44.91
N GLY A 136 5.08 21.81 -44.03
CA GLY A 136 5.90 22.89 -43.44
C GLY A 136 6.66 22.48 -42.19
N ASP A 137 7.87 23.04 -42.00
CA ASP A 137 8.67 22.90 -40.77
C ASP A 137 8.23 23.85 -39.65
N GLU A 138 7.54 24.94 -39.97
CA GLU A 138 6.93 25.89 -39.02
C GLU A 138 5.40 25.81 -39.14
N VAL A 139 4.72 25.30 -38.11
CA VAL A 139 3.25 25.13 -38.06
C VAL A 139 2.77 25.36 -36.62
N ASP A 140 1.72 26.17 -36.43
CA ASP A 140 1.13 26.37 -35.10
C ASP A 140 0.32 25.13 -34.64
N ILE A 141 0.26 24.96 -33.32
CA ILE A 141 -0.41 23.82 -32.69
C ILE A 141 -1.93 23.88 -32.90
N GLU A 142 -2.58 25.05 -32.79
CA GLU A 142 -4.03 25.15 -33.01
C GLU A 142 -4.38 24.99 -34.49
N ASP A 143 -3.58 25.57 -35.40
CA ASP A 143 -3.77 25.42 -36.86
C ASP A 143 -3.65 23.96 -37.30
N PHE A 144 -2.66 23.22 -36.79
CA PHE A 144 -2.56 21.78 -37.06
C PHE A 144 -3.75 21.01 -36.46
N ILE A 145 -4.12 21.31 -35.21
CA ILE A 145 -5.24 20.65 -34.53
C ILE A 145 -6.57 20.90 -35.27
N ALA A 146 -6.75 22.08 -35.88
CA ALA A 146 -7.91 22.38 -36.71
C ALA A 146 -8.03 21.47 -37.95
N LYS A 147 -6.91 21.08 -38.58
CA LYS A 147 -6.85 20.13 -39.71
C LYS A 147 -7.29 18.70 -39.34
N ILE A 148 -7.29 18.35 -38.05
CA ILE A 148 -7.82 17.06 -37.59
C ILE A 148 -9.36 17.11 -37.66
N THR A 149 -9.93 16.33 -38.58
CA THR A 149 -11.36 16.27 -38.93
C THR A 149 -11.79 14.81 -39.06
N ASP A 150 -13.09 14.53 -39.19
CA ASP A 150 -13.58 13.18 -39.52
C ASP A 150 -12.87 12.61 -40.75
N SER A 151 -12.80 13.38 -41.84
CA SER A 151 -12.20 12.93 -43.10
C SER A 151 -10.72 12.59 -42.97
N THR A 152 -9.96 13.31 -42.14
CA THR A 152 -8.55 12.95 -41.90
C THR A 152 -8.45 11.77 -40.92
N LEU A 153 -9.26 11.73 -39.86
CA LEU A 153 -9.30 10.61 -38.92
C LEU A 153 -9.65 9.28 -39.60
N ASP A 154 -10.54 9.26 -40.58
CA ASP A 154 -10.95 8.02 -41.28
C ASP A 154 -9.83 7.50 -42.21
N GLN A 155 -9.04 8.39 -42.82
CA GLN A 155 -7.87 8.07 -43.66
C GLN A 155 -6.65 7.53 -42.89
N MET A 156 -6.54 7.78 -41.58
CA MET A 156 -5.45 7.27 -40.72
C MET A 156 -5.55 5.74 -40.52
N HIS A 157 -5.21 4.95 -41.53
CA HIS A 157 -5.30 3.48 -41.54
C HIS A 157 -4.14 2.82 -40.80
N TYR A 158 -2.90 3.25 -41.04
CA TYR A 158 -1.69 2.70 -40.43
C TYR A 158 -1.64 3.01 -38.91
N LEU A 159 -2.07 4.20 -38.49
CA LEU A 159 -2.28 4.54 -37.08
C LEU A 159 -3.39 3.69 -36.44
N HIS A 160 -4.50 3.42 -37.14
CA HIS A 160 -5.56 2.54 -36.61
C HIS A 160 -5.09 1.08 -36.48
N ALA A 161 -4.33 0.60 -37.46
CA ALA A 161 -3.65 -0.70 -37.41
C ALA A 161 -2.66 -0.77 -36.24
N THR A 162 -1.85 0.27 -36.04
CA THR A 162 -0.86 0.33 -34.94
C THR A 162 -1.54 0.35 -33.58
N LEU A 163 -2.63 1.12 -33.40
CA LEU A 163 -3.44 1.11 -32.17
C LEU A 163 -4.12 -0.25 -31.92
N SER A 164 -4.60 -0.93 -32.99
CA SER A 164 -5.20 -2.26 -32.88
C SER A 164 -4.16 -3.33 -32.54
N GLU A 165 -2.95 -3.20 -33.07
CA GLU A 165 -1.81 -4.06 -32.75
C GLU A 165 -1.32 -3.85 -31.30
N THR A 166 -1.32 -2.60 -30.81
CA THR A 166 -1.10 -2.33 -29.38
C THR A 166 -2.16 -3.01 -28.53
N LEU A 167 -3.45 -2.90 -28.87
CA LEU A 167 -4.54 -3.55 -28.14
C LEU A 167 -4.53 -5.09 -28.26
N ARG A 168 -3.87 -5.66 -29.27
CA ARG A 168 -3.70 -7.11 -29.40
C ARG A 168 -2.73 -7.66 -28.37
N LEU A 169 -1.59 -7.01 -28.18
CA LEU A 169 -0.57 -7.41 -27.19
C LEU A 169 -0.84 -6.86 -25.78
N TYR A 170 -1.43 -5.67 -25.69
CA TYR A 170 -1.70 -4.95 -24.44
C TYR A 170 -3.17 -4.46 -24.41
N PRO A 171 -4.15 -5.39 -24.39
CA PRO A 171 -5.55 -5.03 -24.29
C PRO A 171 -5.83 -4.28 -22.98
N ALA A 172 -6.66 -3.24 -23.06
CA ALA A 172 -7.01 -2.41 -21.91
C ALA A 172 -7.60 -3.22 -20.75
N VAL A 173 -8.39 -4.26 -21.05
CA VAL A 173 -8.92 -5.25 -20.09
C VAL A 173 -8.32 -6.63 -20.44
N PRO A 174 -7.39 -7.18 -19.61
CA PRO A 174 -6.69 -8.44 -19.93
C PRO A 174 -7.53 -9.71 -19.87
N VAL A 175 -8.56 -9.75 -19.01
CA VAL A 175 -9.43 -10.90 -18.72
C VAL A 175 -10.83 -10.41 -18.37
N ASP A 176 -11.88 -11.10 -18.81
CA ASP A 176 -13.27 -10.88 -18.40
C ASP A 176 -14.02 -12.23 -18.30
N GLY A 177 -14.99 -12.32 -17.39
CA GLY A 177 -15.68 -13.56 -16.99
C GLY A 177 -17.20 -13.52 -17.14
N ARG A 178 -17.83 -14.71 -17.20
CA ARG A 178 -19.29 -14.94 -17.16
C ARG A 178 -19.58 -16.19 -16.32
N CYS A 179 -20.75 -16.27 -15.70
CA CYS A 179 -21.20 -17.46 -14.97
C CYS A 179 -22.22 -18.27 -15.78
N ALA A 180 -22.05 -19.60 -15.84
CA ALA A 180 -23.01 -20.49 -16.48
C ALA A 180 -24.27 -20.67 -15.61
N GLU A 181 -25.43 -20.25 -16.11
CA GLU A 181 -26.71 -20.34 -15.38
C GLU A 181 -27.42 -21.69 -15.51
N VAL A 182 -26.91 -22.58 -16.36
CA VAL A 182 -27.35 -23.96 -16.56
C VAL A 182 -26.14 -24.83 -16.86
N ASP A 183 -26.27 -26.14 -16.69
CA ASP A 183 -25.30 -27.10 -17.23
C ASP A 183 -25.25 -26.98 -18.78
N ASP A 184 -24.03 -27.02 -19.34
CA ASP A 184 -23.79 -26.78 -20.77
C ASP A 184 -22.62 -27.64 -21.29
N ILE A 185 -22.42 -27.66 -22.60
CA ILE A 185 -21.25 -28.25 -23.27
C ILE A 185 -20.68 -27.21 -24.24
N LEU A 186 -19.40 -26.86 -24.06
CA LEU A 186 -18.69 -25.94 -24.91
C LEU A 186 -18.39 -26.55 -26.30
N PRO A 187 -18.18 -25.73 -27.35
CA PRO A 187 -17.78 -26.17 -28.69
C PRO A 187 -16.46 -26.98 -28.80
N ASP A 188 -15.64 -27.02 -27.75
CA ASP A 188 -14.48 -27.91 -27.65
C ASP A 188 -14.80 -29.29 -27.03
N GLY A 189 -16.05 -29.51 -26.63
CA GLY A 189 -16.57 -30.77 -26.07
C GLY A 189 -16.59 -30.83 -24.54
N TYR A 190 -16.07 -29.81 -23.84
CA TYR A 190 -16.04 -29.81 -22.38
C TYR A 190 -17.38 -29.43 -21.76
N ARG A 191 -17.79 -30.19 -20.74
CA ARG A 191 -18.97 -29.92 -19.92
C ARG A 191 -18.70 -28.80 -18.92
N LEU A 192 -19.69 -27.94 -18.73
CA LEU A 192 -19.80 -26.93 -17.69
C LEU A 192 -20.99 -27.26 -16.78
N LYS A 193 -20.91 -26.91 -15.50
CA LYS A 193 -22.03 -26.98 -14.56
C LYS A 193 -22.61 -25.59 -14.30
N LYS A 194 -23.87 -25.55 -13.90
CA LYS A 194 -24.47 -24.33 -13.33
C LYS A 194 -23.60 -23.84 -12.15
N GLY A 195 -23.21 -22.57 -12.22
CA GLY A 195 -22.37 -21.91 -11.21
C GLY A 195 -20.88 -21.90 -11.53
N ASP A 196 -20.41 -22.63 -12.55
CA ASP A 196 -19.03 -22.50 -13.04
C ASP A 196 -18.82 -21.13 -13.73
N GLY A 197 -17.67 -20.52 -13.47
CA GLY A 197 -17.21 -19.31 -14.16
C GLY A 197 -16.47 -19.64 -15.46
N VAL A 198 -16.61 -18.78 -16.46
CA VAL A 198 -16.05 -18.93 -17.82
C VAL A 198 -15.38 -17.62 -18.23
N ASN A 199 -14.06 -17.62 -18.13
CA ASN A 199 -13.18 -16.47 -18.33
C ASN A 199 -12.49 -16.55 -19.68
N TYR A 200 -12.37 -15.42 -20.38
CA TYR A 200 -11.64 -15.34 -21.63
C TYR A 200 -10.41 -14.43 -21.51
N LEU A 201 -9.26 -15.00 -21.85
CA LEU A 201 -7.95 -14.40 -21.59
C LEU A 201 -7.48 -13.52 -22.77
N ALA A 202 -8.02 -12.32 -22.89
CA ALA A 202 -7.71 -11.39 -23.99
C ALA A 202 -6.19 -11.17 -24.20
N TYR A 203 -5.44 -10.99 -23.11
CA TYR A 203 -3.98 -10.81 -23.14
C TYR A 203 -3.24 -12.07 -23.64
N ALA A 204 -3.73 -13.27 -23.31
CA ALA A 204 -3.16 -14.52 -23.79
C ALA A 204 -3.52 -14.76 -25.26
N MET A 205 -4.79 -14.55 -25.66
CA MET A 205 -5.27 -14.70 -27.03
C MET A 205 -4.48 -13.88 -28.05
N GLY A 206 -3.99 -12.70 -27.65
CA GLY A 206 -3.07 -11.90 -28.46
C GLY A 206 -1.80 -12.64 -28.87
N ARG A 207 -1.27 -13.52 -28.01
CA ARG A 207 0.03 -14.21 -28.14
C ARG A 207 -0.08 -15.68 -28.59
N MET A 208 -1.27 -16.14 -28.96
CA MET A 208 -1.48 -17.54 -29.40
C MET A 208 -1.13 -17.71 -30.88
N SER A 209 -0.12 -18.53 -31.19
CA SER A 209 0.28 -18.81 -32.59
C SER A 209 -0.83 -19.49 -33.39
N TYR A 210 -1.64 -20.35 -32.77
CA TYR A 210 -2.80 -20.95 -33.41
C TYR A 210 -3.95 -19.97 -33.72
N ILE A 211 -3.86 -18.71 -33.27
CA ILE A 211 -4.82 -17.63 -33.57
C ILE A 211 -4.22 -16.63 -34.57
N TRP A 212 -2.95 -16.26 -34.44
CA TRP A 212 -2.32 -15.17 -35.19
C TRP A 212 -1.21 -15.57 -36.17
N GLY A 213 -0.74 -16.82 -36.14
CA GLY A 213 0.45 -17.30 -36.86
C GLY A 213 1.69 -17.33 -35.95
N GLU A 214 2.82 -17.85 -36.46
CA GLU A 214 4.07 -17.90 -35.66
C GLU A 214 4.60 -16.51 -35.29
N ASP A 215 4.25 -15.46 -36.05
CA ASP A 215 4.55 -14.05 -35.72
C ASP A 215 3.62 -13.46 -34.64
N ALA A 216 2.95 -14.28 -33.82
CA ALA A 216 1.98 -13.85 -32.82
C ALA A 216 2.58 -12.94 -31.72
N GLU A 217 3.86 -13.06 -31.38
CA GLU A 217 4.48 -12.18 -30.39
C GLU A 217 5.10 -10.91 -31.01
N ASP A 218 5.22 -10.86 -32.34
CA ASP A 218 5.77 -9.71 -33.07
C ASP A 218 4.76 -8.55 -33.18
N PHE A 219 5.24 -7.33 -32.92
CA PHE A 219 4.46 -6.10 -33.08
C PHE A 219 4.49 -5.62 -34.54
N ARG A 220 3.47 -6.00 -35.31
CA ARG A 220 3.41 -5.85 -36.77
C ARG A 220 2.07 -5.25 -37.20
N PRO A 221 1.91 -3.91 -37.21
CA PRO A 221 0.70 -3.23 -37.65
C PRO A 221 0.21 -3.67 -39.05
N GLU A 222 1.13 -4.03 -39.94
CA GLU A 222 0.83 -4.53 -41.28
C GLU A 222 -0.11 -5.75 -41.31
N ARG A 223 -0.24 -6.53 -40.22
CA ARG A 223 -1.20 -7.66 -40.17
C ARG A 223 -2.66 -7.22 -40.28
N TRP A 224 -2.96 -5.95 -40.01
CA TRP A 224 -4.30 -5.35 -40.08
C TRP A 224 -4.59 -4.64 -41.41
N LEU A 225 -3.64 -4.63 -42.36
CA LEU A 225 -3.71 -3.83 -43.57
C LEU A 225 -3.84 -4.71 -44.82
N LYS A 226 -4.87 -4.46 -45.62
CA LYS A 226 -5.03 -5.05 -46.96
C LYS A 226 -4.97 -3.93 -47.99
N ASN A 227 -3.95 -3.96 -48.85
CA ASN A 227 -3.66 -2.91 -49.82
C ASN A 227 -3.55 -1.50 -49.18
N GLY A 228 -2.97 -1.42 -47.97
CA GLY A 228 -2.84 -0.18 -47.18
C GLY A 228 -4.09 0.22 -46.39
N VAL A 229 -5.26 -0.36 -46.67
CA VAL A 229 -6.52 -0.07 -45.97
C VAL A 229 -6.67 -0.96 -44.75
N PHE A 230 -7.06 -0.39 -43.60
CA PHE A 230 -7.33 -1.17 -42.38
C PHE A 230 -8.52 -2.13 -42.56
N GLN A 231 -8.37 -3.36 -42.10
CA GLN A 231 -9.42 -4.38 -42.08
C GLN A 231 -9.59 -4.92 -40.65
N PRO A 232 -10.80 -4.82 -40.04
CA PRO A 232 -11.03 -5.33 -38.70
C PRO A 232 -11.15 -6.87 -38.70
N GLU A 233 -10.45 -7.49 -37.75
CA GLU A 233 -10.62 -8.92 -37.45
C GLU A 233 -11.93 -9.23 -36.73
N SER A 234 -12.29 -10.51 -36.70
CA SER A 234 -13.46 -11.00 -35.94
C SER A 234 -13.39 -10.57 -34.47
N PRO A 235 -14.46 -10.01 -33.87
CA PRO A 235 -14.47 -9.65 -32.44
C PRO A 235 -14.21 -10.82 -31.50
N PHE A 236 -14.46 -12.06 -31.93
CA PHE A 236 -14.14 -13.27 -31.14
C PHE A 236 -12.67 -13.69 -31.26
N LYS A 237 -11.94 -13.18 -32.26
CA LYS A 237 -10.48 -13.30 -32.41
C LYS A 237 -9.76 -12.14 -31.72
N PHE A 238 -10.27 -10.92 -31.90
CA PHE A 238 -9.77 -9.68 -31.30
C PHE A 238 -10.76 -9.16 -30.25
N ILE A 239 -10.72 -9.79 -29.07
CA ILE A 239 -11.71 -9.58 -28.00
C ILE A 239 -11.45 -8.33 -27.13
N ALA A 240 -10.52 -7.45 -27.52
CA ALA A 240 -10.08 -6.27 -26.74
C ALA A 240 -11.20 -5.23 -26.49
N PHE A 241 -12.30 -5.29 -27.23
CA PHE A 241 -13.52 -4.50 -27.01
C PHE A 241 -14.74 -5.37 -26.65
N HIS A 242 -14.53 -6.62 -26.21
CA HIS A 242 -15.55 -7.67 -26.08
C HIS A 242 -16.29 -7.96 -27.41
N ALA A 243 -17.27 -8.87 -27.36
CA ALA A 243 -18.05 -9.29 -28.52
C ALA A 243 -19.52 -9.59 -28.15
N GLY A 244 -20.33 -9.91 -29.16
CA GLY A 244 -21.77 -10.15 -28.99
C GLY A 244 -22.52 -8.91 -28.47
N PRO A 245 -23.67 -9.09 -27.78
CA PRO A 245 -24.44 -7.96 -27.23
C PRO A 245 -23.69 -7.11 -26.20
N ARG A 246 -22.57 -7.61 -25.64
CA ARG A 246 -21.73 -6.92 -24.64
C ARG A 246 -20.56 -6.12 -25.25
N ILE A 247 -20.37 -6.12 -26.58
CA ILE A 247 -19.32 -5.33 -27.25
C ILE A 247 -19.28 -3.86 -26.77
N CYS A 248 -18.10 -3.27 -26.62
CA CYS A 248 -17.93 -1.96 -26.01
C CYS A 248 -18.63 -0.84 -26.81
N LEU A 249 -19.51 -0.07 -26.16
CA LEU A 249 -20.18 1.09 -26.76
C LEU A 249 -19.20 2.22 -27.11
N GLY A 250 -18.14 2.37 -26.30
CA GLY A 250 -17.12 3.38 -26.48
C GLY A 250 -16.03 3.02 -27.50
N LYS A 251 -16.16 1.92 -28.27
CA LYS A 251 -15.10 1.45 -29.18
C LYS A 251 -14.61 2.54 -30.14
N ASP A 252 -15.50 3.07 -30.97
CA ASP A 252 -15.12 4.00 -32.03
C ASP A 252 -14.80 5.39 -31.47
N PHE A 253 -15.41 5.73 -30.33
CA PHE A 253 -15.10 6.89 -29.50
C PHE A 253 -13.67 6.86 -28.93
N ALA A 254 -13.24 5.70 -28.41
CA ALA A 254 -11.88 5.50 -27.90
C ALA A 254 -10.86 5.54 -29.05
N TYR A 255 -11.08 4.83 -30.15
CA TYR A 255 -10.19 4.91 -31.33
C TYR A 255 -10.05 6.34 -31.85
N ARG A 256 -11.14 7.13 -31.84
CA ARG A 256 -11.16 8.55 -32.21
C ARG A 256 -10.34 9.41 -31.24
N GLN A 257 -10.53 9.26 -29.93
CA GLN A 257 -9.71 9.94 -28.91
C GLN A 257 -8.22 9.62 -29.08
N MET A 258 -7.90 8.33 -29.22
CA MET A 258 -6.52 7.86 -29.38
C MET A 258 -5.89 8.35 -30.68
N LYS A 259 -6.62 8.32 -31.80
CA LYS A 259 -6.14 8.90 -33.06
C LYS A 259 -5.81 10.39 -32.92
N ILE A 260 -6.71 11.21 -32.38
CA ILE A 260 -6.51 12.66 -32.24
C ILE A 260 -5.26 12.96 -31.38
N VAL A 261 -5.12 12.28 -30.23
CA VAL A 261 -3.96 12.45 -29.33
C VAL A 261 -2.66 12.00 -30.01
N SER A 262 -2.64 10.85 -30.68
CA SER A 262 -1.45 10.34 -31.35
C SER A 262 -1.05 11.16 -32.58
N MET A 263 -2.01 11.66 -33.37
CA MET A 263 -1.75 12.58 -34.49
C MET A 263 -1.09 13.87 -34.00
N ALA A 264 -1.67 14.50 -32.97
CA ALA A 264 -1.14 15.73 -32.38
C ALA A 264 0.29 15.55 -31.87
N LEU A 265 0.55 14.50 -31.09
CA LEU A 265 1.87 14.29 -30.51
C LEU A 265 2.92 13.87 -31.54
N LEU A 266 2.60 12.94 -32.45
CA LEU A 266 3.58 12.44 -33.42
C LEU A 266 3.85 13.40 -34.58
N ARG A 267 3.05 14.46 -34.75
CA ARG A 267 3.36 15.59 -35.65
C ARG A 267 4.54 16.41 -35.16
N PHE A 268 4.54 16.77 -33.87
CA PHE A 268 5.48 17.73 -33.27
C PHE A 268 6.62 17.08 -32.50
N LEU A 269 6.46 15.84 -32.02
CA LEU A 269 7.36 15.21 -31.07
C LEU A 269 7.77 13.79 -31.50
N ARG A 270 9.04 13.45 -31.26
CA ARG A 270 9.61 12.11 -31.36
C ARG A 270 9.93 11.62 -29.96
N PHE A 271 9.50 10.40 -29.63
CA PHE A 271 9.62 9.81 -28.30
C PHE A 271 10.69 8.74 -28.27
N LYS A 272 11.42 8.66 -27.15
CA LYS A 272 12.40 7.60 -26.84
C LYS A 272 12.27 7.17 -25.38
N LEU A 273 12.69 5.93 -25.08
CA LEU A 273 12.96 5.52 -23.70
C LEU A 273 14.26 6.18 -23.21
N PRO A 274 14.36 6.62 -21.94
CA PRO A 274 15.62 7.10 -21.34
C PRO A 274 16.65 5.97 -21.17
N ASP A 275 16.16 4.73 -21.10
CA ASP A 275 16.93 3.49 -21.01
C ASP A 275 16.09 2.41 -21.70
N ASP A 276 16.59 1.88 -22.81
CA ASP A 276 15.93 0.85 -23.62
C ASP A 276 16.25 -0.58 -23.17
N THR A 277 17.25 -0.75 -22.29
CA THR A 277 17.69 -2.03 -21.70
C THR A 277 16.80 -2.50 -20.56
N LYS A 278 16.00 -1.60 -19.98
CA LYS A 278 15.01 -1.93 -18.95
C LYS A 278 13.68 -2.33 -19.58
N ASP A 279 13.28 -3.57 -19.38
CA ASP A 279 11.95 -4.03 -19.77
C ASP A 279 10.86 -3.50 -18.82
N VAL A 280 9.71 -3.16 -19.42
CA VAL A 280 8.56 -2.59 -18.74
C VAL A 280 7.52 -3.68 -18.47
N THR A 281 6.99 -3.70 -17.25
CA THR A 281 5.98 -4.67 -16.78
C THR A 281 4.70 -3.94 -16.34
N TYR A 282 3.63 -4.68 -16.06
CA TYR A 282 2.30 -4.12 -15.74
C TYR A 282 1.98 -4.15 -14.23
N LYS A 283 0.93 -3.42 -13.84
CA LYS A 283 0.27 -3.50 -12.53
C LYS A 283 -1.03 -4.28 -12.69
N THR A 284 -1.22 -5.32 -11.88
CA THR A 284 -2.40 -6.20 -11.96
C THR A 284 -3.61 -5.55 -11.28
N MET A 285 -4.53 -5.06 -12.11
CA MET A 285 -5.83 -4.48 -11.77
C MET A 285 -6.78 -4.70 -12.98
N PHE A 286 -8.03 -4.21 -12.94
CA PHE A 286 -8.99 -4.41 -14.04
C PHE A 286 -8.47 -3.91 -15.39
N THR A 287 -7.64 -2.87 -15.34
CA THR A 287 -7.02 -2.21 -16.48
C THR A 287 -5.52 -2.44 -16.51
N LEU A 288 -4.94 -2.63 -17.71
CA LEU A 288 -3.53 -2.99 -17.88
C LEU A 288 -2.61 -1.76 -17.75
N HIS A 289 -2.40 -1.26 -16.54
CA HIS A 289 -1.48 -0.14 -16.27
C HIS A 289 0.00 -0.55 -16.41
N ILE A 290 0.83 0.37 -16.90
CA ILE A 290 2.30 0.24 -16.82
C ILE A 290 2.75 0.42 -15.36
N SER A 291 3.53 -0.55 -14.87
CA SER A 291 4.07 -0.57 -13.52
C SER A 291 5.11 0.55 -13.35
N ARG A 292 4.91 1.39 -12.33
CA ARG A 292 5.75 2.56 -12.02
C ARG A 292 5.74 3.70 -13.04
N GLY A 293 4.82 3.70 -14.00
CA GLY A 293 4.68 4.79 -14.98
C GLY A 293 5.64 4.70 -16.17
N LEU A 294 5.25 5.31 -17.29
CA LEU A 294 5.98 5.25 -18.56
C LEU A 294 6.90 6.46 -18.70
N HIS A 295 8.12 6.32 -18.21
CA HIS A 295 9.12 7.38 -18.26
C HIS A 295 9.70 7.51 -19.67
N LEU A 296 9.50 8.67 -20.33
CA LEU A 296 9.97 8.96 -21.69
C LEU A 296 10.85 10.20 -21.74
N CYS A 297 11.71 10.25 -22.77
CA CYS A 297 12.26 11.48 -23.31
C CYS A 297 11.47 11.87 -24.57
N ALA A 298 11.15 13.15 -24.72
CA ALA A 298 10.60 13.70 -25.96
C ALA A 298 11.62 14.65 -26.62
N THR A 299 11.65 14.67 -27.95
CA THR A 299 12.44 15.60 -28.76
C THR A 299 11.55 16.21 -29.84
N ALA A 300 11.72 17.50 -30.14
CA ALA A 300 10.94 18.17 -31.16
C ALA A 300 11.27 17.64 -32.57
N ARG A 301 10.24 17.53 -33.42
CA ARG A 301 10.36 17.19 -34.86
C ARG A 301 10.50 18.44 -35.74
N THR A 302 10.03 19.57 -35.24
CA THR A 302 10.00 20.89 -35.90
C THR A 302 10.52 21.96 -34.94
N CYS A 303 10.87 23.14 -35.46
CA CYS A 303 11.38 24.22 -34.62
C CYS A 303 10.22 24.96 -33.93
N ILE A 304 10.05 24.73 -32.62
CA ILE A 304 8.97 25.36 -31.84
C ILE A 304 9.42 26.76 -31.40
N LEU A 305 8.68 27.81 -31.79
CA LEU A 305 8.99 29.22 -31.49
C LEU A 305 8.74 29.60 -30.03
N LEU A 306 9.56 29.07 -29.12
CA LEU A 306 9.64 29.48 -27.72
C LEU A 306 10.87 30.34 -27.47
N LYS A 307 10.65 31.65 -27.30
CA LYS A 307 11.71 32.64 -27.03
C LYS A 307 12.32 32.43 -25.65
N CYS A 308 13.59 32.02 -25.58
CA CYS A 308 14.45 32.37 -24.45
C CYS A 308 15.92 32.48 -24.88
N SER A 309 16.77 33.08 -24.04
CA SER A 309 18.14 33.50 -24.38
C SER A 309 19.17 32.96 -23.37
N LEU A 310 20.46 33.14 -23.73
CA LEU A 310 21.68 32.78 -22.99
C LEU A 310 21.98 31.27 -22.82
N ALA A 311 22.84 30.75 -23.71
CA ALA A 311 23.64 29.55 -23.47
C ALA A 311 24.99 29.63 -24.20
N MET A 312 26.07 29.99 -23.49
CA MET A 312 27.46 29.83 -23.96
C MET A 312 28.43 29.42 -22.82
N ASP A 313 28.32 30.02 -21.63
CA ASP A 313 29.34 29.86 -20.57
C ASP A 313 29.32 28.51 -19.82
N VAL A 314 28.24 27.74 -19.91
CA VAL A 314 28.01 26.54 -19.08
C VAL A 314 28.90 25.35 -19.48
N LEU A 315 29.32 25.26 -20.74
CA LEU A 315 29.95 24.05 -21.28
C LEU A 315 31.33 23.74 -20.66
N ASN A 316 32.15 24.76 -20.44
CA ASN A 316 33.51 24.59 -19.89
C ASN A 316 33.51 24.15 -18.42
N ILE A 317 32.48 24.51 -17.65
CA ILE A 317 32.37 24.14 -16.23
C ILE A 317 32.10 22.62 -16.09
N PHE A 318 31.24 22.06 -16.94
CA PHE A 318 30.86 20.64 -16.89
C PHE A 318 32.04 19.68 -17.16
N PHE A 319 32.97 20.06 -18.05
CA PHE A 319 34.12 19.21 -18.39
C PHE A 319 35.13 19.10 -17.24
N ILE A 320 35.34 20.20 -16.49
CA ILE A 320 36.19 20.21 -15.29
C ILE A 320 35.52 19.43 -14.15
N PHE A 321 34.20 19.58 -13.98
CA PHE A 321 33.45 18.91 -12.91
C PHE A 321 33.38 17.38 -13.08
N THR A 322 33.29 16.88 -14.32
CA THR A 322 33.22 15.44 -14.61
C THR A 322 34.57 14.74 -14.41
N MET A 323 35.67 15.33 -14.87
CA MET A 323 37.02 14.77 -14.65
C MET A 323 37.41 14.75 -13.17
N THR A 324 37.12 15.81 -12.42
CA THR A 324 37.39 15.86 -10.97
C THR A 324 36.53 14.86 -10.19
N SER A 325 35.25 14.67 -10.58
CA SER A 325 34.37 13.68 -9.96
C SER A 325 34.87 12.23 -10.12
N LEU A 326 35.40 11.87 -11.29
CA LEU A 326 35.98 10.53 -11.53
C LEU A 326 37.23 10.29 -10.68
N LEU A 327 38.11 11.29 -10.56
CA LEU A 327 39.32 11.21 -9.74
C LEU A 327 39.00 11.01 -8.24
N LEU A 328 37.96 11.70 -7.75
CA LEU A 328 37.47 11.59 -6.37
C LEU A 328 36.86 10.22 -6.02
N ILE A 329 36.40 9.44 -7.01
CA ILE A 329 35.91 8.07 -6.82
C ILE A 329 37.07 7.07 -6.86
N PHE A 330 38.06 7.29 -7.74
CA PHE A 330 39.15 6.34 -7.97
C PHE A 330 40.13 6.25 -6.80
N ILE A 331 40.47 7.39 -6.17
CA ILE A 331 41.42 7.45 -5.04
C ILE A 331 40.95 6.61 -3.82
N PRO A 332 39.73 6.77 -3.27
CA PRO A 332 39.28 5.97 -2.13
C PRO A 332 39.08 4.48 -2.48
N PHE A 333 38.74 4.15 -3.74
CA PHE A 333 38.66 2.76 -4.20
C PHE A 333 40.06 2.10 -4.25
N LEU A 334 41.06 2.81 -4.78
CA LEU A 334 42.45 2.35 -4.79
C LEU A 334 43.04 2.25 -3.38
N TYR A 335 42.74 3.19 -2.48
CA TYR A 335 43.11 3.12 -1.06
C TYR A 335 42.48 1.91 -0.36
N LEU A 336 41.20 1.61 -0.62
CA LEU A 336 40.52 0.44 -0.05
C LEU A 336 41.14 -0.87 -0.57
N LEU A 337 41.44 -0.97 -1.86
CA LEU A 337 42.16 -2.10 -2.44
C LEU A 337 43.56 -2.26 -1.83
N LEU A 338 44.34 -1.19 -1.74
CA LEU A 338 45.66 -1.21 -1.09
C LEU A 338 45.55 -1.69 0.36
N LYS A 339 44.59 -1.15 1.15
CA LYS A 339 44.36 -1.59 2.54
C LYS A 339 43.95 -3.08 2.64
N ILE A 340 43.25 -3.62 1.64
CA ILE A 340 42.90 -5.04 1.53
C ILE A 340 44.11 -5.91 1.14
N TYR A 341 45.08 -5.41 0.36
CA TYR A 341 46.26 -6.19 -0.06
C TYR A 341 47.49 -6.01 0.85
N THR A 342 47.63 -4.89 1.57
CA THR A 342 48.75 -4.62 2.49
C THR A 342 48.40 -4.81 3.96
N GLY A 343 47.17 -5.22 4.29
CA GLY A 343 46.69 -5.41 5.65
C GLY A 343 47.32 -6.62 6.35
N LYS A 344 48.33 -6.38 7.19
CA LYS A 344 49.08 -7.41 7.95
C LYS A 344 48.20 -8.46 8.66
N SER A 345 47.00 -8.09 9.09
CA SER A 345 46.08 -8.92 9.88
C SER A 345 45.27 -9.95 9.05
N ILE A 346 45.51 -10.09 7.74
CA ILE A 346 44.74 -11.02 6.87
C ILE A 346 45.29 -12.45 6.93
N GLY A 347 46.61 -12.61 7.07
CA GLY A 347 47.27 -13.91 7.25
C GLY A 347 47.49 -14.33 8.71
N ASP A 348 47.25 -13.41 9.65
CA ASP A 348 47.53 -13.59 11.07
C ASP A 348 46.43 -14.43 11.75
N ARG A 349 46.83 -15.60 12.28
CA ARG A 349 45.93 -16.55 12.96
C ARG A 349 45.53 -16.11 14.38
N SER A 350 46.17 -15.08 14.94
CA SER A 350 45.80 -14.55 16.27
C SER A 350 44.53 -13.69 16.24
N PHE A 351 44.11 -13.21 15.07
CA PHE A 351 42.88 -12.43 14.89
C PHE A 351 41.71 -13.30 14.39
N PRO A 352 40.45 -12.89 14.62
CA PRO A 352 39.30 -13.62 14.10
C PRO A 352 39.30 -13.68 12.56
N PRO A 353 38.89 -14.82 11.97
CA PRO A 353 39.01 -15.06 10.55
C PRO A 353 38.18 -14.07 9.72
N LEU A 354 38.83 -13.43 8.74
CA LEU A 354 38.19 -12.51 7.82
C LEU A 354 37.20 -13.24 6.90
N LYS A 355 35.97 -12.71 6.79
CA LYS A 355 34.89 -13.32 5.97
C LYS A 355 34.19 -12.36 5.00
N GLY A 356 34.64 -11.10 4.91
CA GLY A 356 34.08 -10.10 4.00
C GLY A 356 34.40 -8.67 4.42
N THR A 357 33.63 -7.71 3.91
CA THR A 357 33.71 -6.29 4.25
C THR A 357 32.38 -5.76 4.79
N GLU A 358 32.38 -4.60 5.46
CA GLU A 358 31.16 -3.84 5.79
C GLU A 358 30.28 -3.64 4.54
N PHE A 359 30.89 -3.25 3.42
CA PHE A 359 30.22 -3.06 2.13
C PHE A 359 29.53 -4.33 1.61
N GLY A 360 30.07 -5.52 1.92
CA GLY A 360 29.45 -6.80 1.58
C GLY A 360 28.06 -6.99 2.20
N LEU A 361 27.79 -6.36 3.34
CA LEU A 361 26.49 -6.42 4.02
C LEU A 361 25.40 -5.66 3.27
N PHE A 362 25.75 -4.61 2.50
CA PHE A 362 24.80 -3.85 1.69
C PHE A 362 24.08 -4.75 0.67
N PHE A 363 24.83 -5.59 -0.06
CA PHE A 363 24.30 -6.55 -1.03
C PHE A 363 23.42 -7.64 -0.39
N HIS A 364 23.40 -7.76 0.94
CA HIS A 364 22.65 -8.77 1.69
C HIS A 364 21.67 -8.18 2.71
N PHE A 365 21.40 -6.87 2.68
CA PHE A 365 20.59 -6.13 3.66
C PHE A 365 19.22 -6.80 3.95
N ASN A 366 18.44 -7.13 2.91
CA ASN A 366 17.12 -7.78 3.03
C ASN A 366 17.14 -9.20 3.65
N ARG A 367 18.33 -9.79 3.81
CA ARG A 367 18.58 -11.11 4.42
C ARG A 367 19.69 -11.08 5.47
N LEU A 368 20.02 -9.91 6.02
CA LEU A 368 21.25 -9.66 6.79
C LEU A 368 21.47 -10.68 7.91
N HIS A 369 20.48 -10.88 8.79
CA HIS A 369 20.58 -11.83 9.90
C HIS A 369 20.65 -13.29 9.43
N GLY A 370 20.04 -13.63 8.29
CA GLY A 370 20.16 -14.95 7.66
C GLY A 370 21.58 -15.21 7.16
N HIS A 371 22.14 -14.26 6.40
CA HIS A 371 23.51 -14.34 5.91
C HIS A 371 24.54 -14.41 7.07
N LEU A 372 24.40 -13.56 8.08
CA LEU A 372 25.27 -13.61 9.27
C LEU A 372 25.11 -14.93 10.04
N THR A 373 23.93 -15.55 10.03
CA THR A 373 23.72 -16.91 10.58
C THR A 373 24.42 -17.98 9.74
N GLU A 374 24.42 -17.88 8.41
CA GLU A 374 25.13 -18.79 7.51
C GLU A 374 26.66 -18.73 7.70
N VAL A 375 27.22 -17.54 7.96
CA VAL A 375 28.65 -17.39 8.30
C VAL A 375 28.92 -17.92 9.72
N ALA A 376 28.08 -17.59 10.70
CA ALA A 376 28.22 -18.04 12.09
C ALA A 376 28.21 -19.58 12.23
N ARG A 377 27.39 -20.29 11.43
CA ARG A 377 27.40 -21.78 11.37
C ARG A 377 28.77 -22.37 11.03
N LYS A 378 29.63 -21.63 10.32
CA LYS A 378 30.99 -22.06 9.92
C LYS A 378 32.07 -21.52 10.86
N HIS A 379 31.84 -20.36 11.49
CA HIS A 379 32.82 -19.69 12.34
C HIS A 379 32.13 -19.04 13.55
N LYS A 380 32.38 -19.56 14.76
CA LYS A 380 31.78 -19.05 16.01
C LYS A 380 32.06 -17.56 16.23
N THR A 381 33.29 -17.14 15.91
CA THR A 381 33.75 -15.76 15.88
C THR A 381 34.43 -15.50 14.53
N PHE A 382 34.13 -14.37 13.90
CA PHE A 382 34.67 -13.96 12.58
C PHE A 382 34.74 -12.45 12.46
N ARG A 383 35.40 -11.94 11.41
CA ARG A 383 35.64 -10.50 11.21
C ARG A 383 35.26 -10.03 9.81
N LEU A 384 34.81 -8.79 9.70
CA LEU A 384 34.53 -8.06 8.46
C LEU A 384 35.38 -6.78 8.42
N LEU A 385 36.05 -6.52 7.30
CA LEU A 385 36.87 -5.32 7.12
C LEU A 385 36.02 -4.07 6.83
N GLY A 386 36.30 -3.00 7.55
CA GLY A 386 35.64 -1.72 7.38
C GLY A 386 36.54 -0.58 6.94
N THR A 387 35.90 0.54 6.62
CA THR A 387 36.59 1.76 6.16
C THR A 387 37.56 2.29 7.22
N GLY A 388 37.08 2.46 8.46
CA GLY A 388 37.89 2.93 9.59
C GLY A 388 38.35 1.84 10.57
N ARG A 389 37.56 0.78 10.77
CA ARG A 389 37.75 -0.26 11.80
C ARG A 389 37.30 -1.65 11.27
N SER A 390 37.38 -2.71 12.08
CA SER A 390 36.90 -4.05 11.70
C SER A 390 35.70 -4.47 12.55
N LEU A 391 34.57 -4.86 11.97
CA LEU A 391 33.50 -5.49 12.76
C LEU A 391 33.91 -6.92 13.12
N VAL A 392 33.99 -7.22 14.41
CA VAL A 392 34.13 -8.60 14.89
C VAL A 392 32.74 -9.10 15.28
N LEU A 393 32.35 -10.29 14.86
CA LEU A 393 31.03 -10.85 15.13
C LEU A 393 31.19 -12.22 15.78
N THR A 394 30.47 -12.46 16.88
CA THR A 394 30.57 -13.69 17.66
C THR A 394 29.22 -14.29 18.02
N THR A 395 29.26 -15.59 18.30
CA THR A 395 28.21 -16.44 18.88
C THR A 395 28.76 -17.33 20.00
N ASP A 396 30.04 -17.18 20.38
CA ASP A 396 30.61 -17.95 21.48
C ASP A 396 30.19 -17.34 22.82
N ILE A 397 29.46 -18.12 23.61
CA ILE A 397 28.91 -17.74 24.91
C ILE A 397 30.00 -17.21 25.85
N ARG A 398 31.21 -17.76 25.77
CA ARG A 398 32.35 -17.39 26.63
C ARG A 398 32.81 -15.97 26.32
N ASN A 399 32.90 -15.61 25.05
CA ASN A 399 33.25 -14.26 24.60
C ASN A 399 32.17 -13.25 25.03
N ILE A 400 30.90 -13.64 24.96
CA ILE A 400 29.76 -12.79 25.34
C ILE A 400 29.71 -12.58 26.87
N GLU A 401 29.99 -13.61 27.67
CA GLU A 401 30.13 -13.45 29.13
C GLU A 401 31.36 -12.61 29.51
N HIS A 402 32.49 -12.81 28.83
CA HIS A 402 33.69 -12.01 29.04
C HIS A 402 33.44 -10.51 28.81
N VAL A 403 32.75 -10.17 27.72
CA VAL A 403 32.50 -8.79 27.29
C VAL A 403 31.37 -8.12 28.07
N LEU A 404 30.32 -8.86 28.45
CA LEU A 404 29.17 -8.30 29.16
C LEU A 404 29.26 -8.39 30.69
N LYS A 405 30.17 -9.21 31.25
CA LYS A 405 30.30 -9.43 32.70
C LYS A 405 31.76 -9.37 33.16
N THR A 406 32.63 -10.29 32.72
CA THR A 406 33.95 -10.49 33.34
C THR A 406 34.88 -9.28 33.19
N SER A 407 34.85 -8.64 32.03
CA SER A 407 35.70 -7.52 31.65
C SER A 407 34.89 -6.26 31.34
N PHE A 408 33.70 -6.10 31.93
CA PHE A 408 32.69 -5.11 31.54
C PHE A 408 33.24 -3.68 31.34
N ASP A 409 34.05 -3.16 32.27
CA ASP A 409 34.60 -1.79 32.17
C ASP A 409 35.66 -1.60 31.05
N LYS A 410 36.09 -2.67 30.36
CA LYS A 410 36.87 -2.59 29.10
C LYS A 410 36.00 -2.29 27.86
N TYR A 411 34.67 -2.41 27.94
CA TYR A 411 33.77 -2.51 26.79
C TYR A 411 32.62 -1.49 26.82
N SER A 412 32.68 -0.49 25.94
CA SER A 412 31.67 0.58 25.81
C SER A 412 30.64 0.31 24.71
N LYS A 413 29.63 1.18 24.53
CA LYS A 413 28.85 1.24 23.27
C LYS A 413 29.65 1.88 22.13
N GLY A 414 30.60 2.75 22.45
CA GLY A 414 31.56 3.36 21.53
C GLY A 414 31.01 4.54 20.74
N LYS A 415 31.88 5.54 20.51
CA LYS A 415 31.51 6.80 19.85
C LYS A 415 30.85 6.62 18.47
N HIS A 416 31.26 5.60 17.70
CA HIS A 416 30.64 5.33 16.39
C HIS A 416 29.14 4.97 16.52
N ASN A 417 28.76 4.19 17.53
CA ASN A 417 27.36 3.87 17.77
C ASN A 417 26.59 5.09 18.27
N GLN A 418 27.20 5.90 19.13
CA GLN A 418 26.64 7.17 19.63
C GLN A 418 26.38 8.16 18.50
N ASP A 419 27.37 8.42 17.63
CA ASP A 419 27.25 9.26 16.44
C ASP A 419 26.03 8.89 15.57
N ILE A 420 25.71 7.59 15.46
CA ILE A 420 24.57 7.10 14.69
C ILE A 420 23.25 7.33 15.42
N VAL A 421 23.12 6.92 16.69
CA VAL A 421 21.81 6.86 17.38
C VAL A 421 21.38 8.16 18.08
N ALA A 422 22.31 9.09 18.33
CA ALA A 422 22.09 10.27 19.18
C ALA A 422 21.03 11.25 18.67
N ASP A 423 20.62 11.21 17.39
CA ASP A 423 19.61 12.15 16.89
C ASP A 423 18.17 11.76 17.30
N VAL A 424 17.91 10.47 17.51
CA VAL A 424 16.62 9.98 18.05
C VAL A 424 16.73 9.69 19.54
N PHE A 425 17.82 9.05 20.00
CA PHE A 425 17.96 8.58 21.38
C PHE A 425 18.78 9.50 22.30
N GLY A 426 19.43 10.53 21.74
CA GLY A 426 20.19 11.53 22.47
C GLY A 426 21.18 10.97 23.47
N GLU A 427 21.18 11.51 24.69
CA GLU A 427 22.00 11.01 25.79
C GLU A 427 21.31 9.94 26.65
N GLY A 428 20.27 9.29 26.14
CA GLY A 428 19.53 8.26 26.86
C GLY A 428 20.26 6.90 26.99
N ILE A 429 19.69 6.02 27.80
CA ILE A 429 20.35 4.83 28.39
C ILE A 429 20.88 3.80 27.37
N PHE A 430 20.36 3.81 26.13
CA PHE A 430 20.84 2.97 25.04
C PHE A 430 22.08 3.53 24.31
N ALA A 431 22.32 4.84 24.39
CA ALA A 431 23.43 5.54 23.75
C ALA A 431 24.64 5.71 24.68
N VAL A 432 24.42 6.09 25.95
CA VAL A 432 25.51 6.50 26.86
C VAL A 432 26.21 5.35 27.58
N ASP A 433 27.45 5.62 27.98
CA ASP A 433 28.32 4.82 28.85
C ASP A 433 28.69 5.62 30.11
N GLY A 434 29.56 5.07 30.95
CA GLY A 434 30.13 5.77 32.12
C GLY A 434 29.06 6.25 33.10
N ASP A 435 29.32 7.38 33.76
CA ASP A 435 28.52 7.79 34.92
C ASP A 435 27.14 8.33 34.55
N LYS A 436 26.97 8.89 33.33
CA LYS A 436 25.62 9.19 32.78
C LYS A 436 24.79 7.91 32.69
N TRP A 437 25.37 6.82 32.19
CA TRP A 437 24.71 5.51 32.19
C TRP A 437 24.47 5.01 33.63
N ARG A 438 25.47 5.04 34.52
CA ARG A 438 25.31 4.59 35.92
C ARG A 438 24.17 5.35 36.64
N GLN A 439 24.06 6.66 36.44
CA GLN A 439 23.00 7.50 37.01
C GLN A 439 21.62 7.11 36.48
N GLN A 440 21.43 7.11 35.15
CA GLN A 440 20.16 6.73 34.51
C GLN A 440 19.76 5.30 34.87
N ARG A 441 20.73 4.38 34.91
CA ARG A 441 20.55 2.98 35.30
C ARG A 441 20.10 2.87 36.76
N LYS A 442 20.71 3.60 37.69
CA LYS A 442 20.35 3.60 39.12
C LYS A 442 18.92 4.11 39.33
N LEU A 443 18.58 5.27 38.76
CA LEU A 443 17.23 5.85 38.84
C LEU A 443 16.18 4.90 38.24
N SER A 444 16.38 4.47 36.99
CA SER A 444 15.44 3.58 36.30
C SER A 444 15.30 2.22 37.01
N SER A 445 16.40 1.64 37.51
CA SER A 445 16.36 0.36 38.22
C SER A 445 15.65 0.46 39.57
N PHE A 446 15.70 1.61 40.24
CA PHE A 446 14.87 1.85 41.42
C PHE A 446 13.39 1.85 41.02
N GLU A 447 13.00 2.65 40.03
CA GLU A 447 11.59 2.77 39.60
C GLU A 447 10.99 1.43 39.14
N PHE A 448 11.67 0.68 38.27
CA PHE A 448 11.26 -0.65 37.83
C PHE A 448 11.26 -1.72 38.95
N SER A 449 11.93 -1.47 40.08
CA SER A 449 11.83 -2.32 41.28
C SER A 449 10.69 -1.92 42.22
N THR A 450 10.07 -0.75 42.06
CA THR A 450 9.00 -0.32 42.96
C THR A 450 7.72 -1.13 42.74
N ARG A 451 7.12 -1.58 43.84
CA ARG A 451 5.79 -2.19 43.83
C ARG A 451 4.73 -1.26 43.23
N VAL A 452 4.85 0.06 43.45
CA VAL A 452 3.90 1.05 42.90
C VAL A 452 3.88 1.03 41.37
N LEU A 453 5.03 1.14 40.70
CA LEU A 453 5.09 1.12 39.24
C LEU A 453 4.68 -0.24 38.66
N ARG A 454 5.02 -1.34 39.34
CA ARG A 454 4.62 -2.69 38.96
C ARG A 454 3.10 -2.87 39.04
N ASP A 455 2.49 -2.54 40.17
CA ASP A 455 1.06 -2.76 40.43
C ASP A 455 0.20 -1.81 39.56
N PHE A 456 0.64 -0.55 39.36
CA PHE A 456 0.07 0.39 38.38
C PHE A 456 0.22 -0.13 36.94
N GLY A 457 1.41 -0.59 36.57
CA GLY A 457 1.68 -1.17 35.25
C GLY A 457 0.81 -2.38 34.93
N CYS A 458 0.65 -3.30 35.88
CA CYS A 458 -0.30 -4.41 35.74
C CYS A 458 -1.74 -3.94 35.56
N SER A 459 -2.19 -2.88 36.26
CA SER A 459 -3.53 -2.29 36.05
C SER A 459 -3.72 -1.71 34.64
N VAL A 460 -2.73 -0.96 34.14
CA VAL A 460 -2.74 -0.44 32.75
C VAL A 460 -2.72 -1.57 31.73
N PHE A 461 -1.89 -2.61 31.95
CA PHE A 461 -1.80 -3.76 31.07
C PHE A 461 -3.10 -4.57 31.02
N LYS A 462 -3.79 -4.77 32.15
CA LYS A 462 -5.14 -5.36 32.17
C LYS A 462 -6.11 -4.53 31.35
N THR A 463 -6.19 -3.23 31.64
CA THR A 463 -7.10 -2.29 30.96
C THR A 463 -6.89 -2.29 29.44
N ASN A 464 -5.64 -2.22 28.99
CA ASN A 464 -5.34 -2.22 27.56
C ASN A 464 -5.44 -3.62 26.93
N ALA A 465 -5.17 -4.70 27.67
CA ALA A 465 -5.44 -6.07 27.21
C ALA A 465 -6.96 -6.35 27.10
N ALA A 466 -7.79 -5.76 27.94
CA ALA A 466 -9.25 -5.86 27.87
C ALA A 466 -9.80 -5.04 26.68
N LYS A 467 -9.32 -3.80 26.49
CA LYS A 467 -9.56 -3.01 25.26
C LYS A 467 -9.15 -3.81 24.00
N LEU A 468 -7.95 -4.39 24.01
CA LEU A 468 -7.40 -5.19 22.91
C LEU A 468 -8.20 -6.46 22.65
N ALA A 469 -8.54 -7.23 23.70
CA ALA A 469 -9.33 -8.46 23.58
C ALA A 469 -10.77 -8.15 23.15
N ARG A 470 -11.39 -7.05 23.62
CA ARG A 470 -12.68 -6.59 23.07
C ARG A 470 -12.56 -6.22 21.59
N ILE A 471 -11.52 -5.49 21.18
CA ILE A 471 -11.30 -5.12 19.78
C ILE A 471 -11.09 -6.39 18.93
N ILE A 472 -10.25 -7.33 19.36
CA ILE A 472 -9.92 -8.52 18.57
C ILE A 472 -11.07 -9.55 18.61
N SER A 473 -11.81 -9.71 19.71
CA SER A 473 -13.09 -10.44 19.72
C SER A 473 -14.10 -9.76 18.80
N GLY A 474 -14.13 -8.43 18.83
CA GLY A 474 -14.86 -7.59 17.88
C GLY A 474 -14.42 -7.77 16.43
N THR A 475 -13.17 -8.18 16.13
CA THR A 475 -12.68 -8.60 14.81
C THR A 475 -12.69 -10.12 14.58
N ALA A 476 -13.15 -10.93 15.54
CA ALA A 476 -13.21 -12.39 15.44
C ALA A 476 -14.64 -12.92 15.31
N VAL A 477 -15.61 -12.32 15.99
CA VAL A 477 -17.04 -12.72 15.98
C VAL A 477 -17.62 -12.82 14.56
N ALA A 478 -17.18 -11.95 13.65
CA ALA A 478 -17.57 -11.97 12.24
C ALA A 478 -16.47 -12.55 11.28
N GLY A 479 -15.39 -13.13 11.83
CA GLY A 479 -14.33 -13.88 11.13
C GLY A 479 -13.02 -13.20 10.63
N GLN A 480 -12.63 -11.98 11.01
CA GLN A 480 -11.70 -11.16 10.22
C GLN A 480 -10.20 -11.47 10.25
N VAL A 481 -9.55 -11.03 9.16
CA VAL A 481 -8.08 -10.97 9.00
C VAL A 481 -7.60 -9.54 9.27
N PHE A 482 -7.11 -9.30 10.49
CA PHE A 482 -6.48 -8.05 10.92
C PHE A 482 -4.95 -8.18 10.94
N ASP A 483 -4.24 -7.04 10.99
CA ASP A 483 -2.80 -7.02 11.24
C ASP A 483 -2.54 -7.07 12.76
N MET A 484 -2.00 -8.18 13.23
CA MET A 484 -1.68 -8.37 14.66
C MET A 484 -0.54 -7.43 15.10
N GLN A 485 0.42 -7.09 14.23
CA GLN A 485 1.57 -6.27 14.59
C GLN A 485 1.19 -4.80 14.76
N ASP A 486 0.39 -4.22 13.86
CA ASP A 486 -0.10 -2.85 13.97
C ASP A 486 -0.94 -2.64 15.25
N ILE A 487 -1.88 -3.56 15.54
CA ILE A 487 -2.74 -3.44 16.73
C ILE A 487 -1.93 -3.64 18.03
N LEU A 488 -0.96 -4.56 18.06
CA LEU A 488 -0.06 -4.71 19.20
C LEU A 488 0.87 -3.50 19.40
N MET A 489 1.37 -2.88 18.32
CA MET A 489 2.14 -1.63 18.40
C MET A 489 1.31 -0.51 19.05
N ARG A 490 0.04 -0.33 18.64
CA ARG A 490 -0.88 0.63 19.28
C ARG A 490 -1.13 0.29 20.76
N CYS A 491 -1.37 -0.97 21.08
CA CYS A 491 -1.64 -1.40 22.46
C CYS A 491 -0.43 -1.20 23.39
N THR A 492 0.78 -1.49 22.92
CA THR A 492 2.00 -1.28 23.69
C THR A 492 2.38 0.19 23.79
N LEU A 493 2.13 0.99 22.74
CA LEU A 493 2.24 2.46 22.76
C LEU A 493 1.32 3.07 23.84
N ASP A 494 0.01 2.80 23.80
CA ASP A 494 -0.93 3.31 24.81
C ASP A 494 -0.55 2.85 26.23
N SER A 495 0.00 1.64 26.37
CA SER A 495 0.47 1.12 27.65
C SER A 495 1.72 1.86 28.16
N ILE A 496 2.76 2.03 27.34
CA ILE A 496 3.99 2.68 27.78
C ILE A 496 3.81 4.18 27.98
N PHE A 497 2.88 4.84 27.28
CA PHE A 497 2.54 6.24 27.54
C PHE A 497 1.80 6.43 28.87
N LYS A 498 0.85 5.55 29.19
CA LYS A 498 0.12 5.63 30.47
C LYS A 498 1.01 5.26 31.66
N VAL A 499 1.83 4.21 31.55
CA VAL A 499 2.79 3.81 32.60
C VAL A 499 3.95 4.80 32.73
N GLY A 500 4.57 5.16 31.60
CA GLY A 500 5.77 5.98 31.58
C GLY A 500 5.51 7.44 31.92
N PHE A 501 4.40 8.00 31.44
CA PHE A 501 4.18 9.46 31.43
C PHE A 501 2.82 9.87 32.03
N GLY A 502 1.95 8.91 32.38
CA GLY A 502 0.59 9.14 32.88
C GLY A 502 -0.44 9.53 31.80
N VAL A 503 -0.04 9.58 30.51
CA VAL A 503 -0.84 10.10 29.40
C VAL A 503 -1.55 8.97 28.66
N GLU A 504 -2.83 9.14 28.34
CA GLU A 504 -3.55 8.21 27.44
C GLU A 504 -3.59 8.78 26.02
N LEU A 505 -2.82 8.17 25.10
CA LEU A 505 -2.89 8.55 23.68
C LEU A 505 -4.14 8.01 22.99
N ASN A 506 -4.70 6.88 23.47
CA ASN A 506 -5.85 6.20 22.90
C ASN A 506 -5.69 5.84 21.40
N CYS A 507 -4.46 5.53 21.00
CA CYS A 507 -4.10 5.06 19.65
C CYS A 507 -4.69 3.69 19.31
N LEU A 508 -4.91 2.83 20.31
CA LEU A 508 -5.57 1.52 20.16
C LEU A 508 -7.05 1.66 19.79
N SER A 509 -7.71 2.72 20.26
CA SER A 509 -9.10 3.05 19.87
C SER A 509 -9.20 3.88 18.58
N GLY A 510 -8.06 4.24 17.96
CA GLY A 510 -8.01 5.03 16.73
C GLY A 510 -8.46 6.50 16.86
N SER A 511 -8.68 7.01 18.09
CA SER A 511 -9.25 8.34 18.32
C SER A 511 -8.24 9.49 18.29
N SER A 512 -6.93 9.20 18.32
CA SER A 512 -5.87 10.20 18.27
C SER A 512 -5.10 10.19 16.94
N SER A 513 -5.36 11.21 16.12
CA SER A 513 -4.57 11.49 14.91
C SER A 513 -3.13 11.90 15.25
N GLU A 514 -2.95 12.70 16.30
CA GLU A 514 -1.65 13.22 16.74
C GLU A 514 -0.72 12.08 17.22
N GLY A 515 -1.24 11.16 18.03
CA GLY A 515 -0.49 9.98 18.47
C GLY A 515 -0.17 9.02 17.32
N THR A 516 -1.03 8.96 16.30
CA THR A 516 -0.79 8.16 15.08
C THR A 516 0.30 8.78 14.19
N GLU A 517 0.30 10.11 14.03
CA GLU A 517 1.34 10.84 13.28
C GLU A 517 2.70 10.73 13.99
N PHE A 518 2.73 10.91 15.31
CA PHE A 518 3.92 10.71 16.13
C PHE A 518 4.48 9.28 16.03
N MET A 519 3.62 8.25 16.18
CA MET A 519 4.04 6.85 16.07
C MET A 519 4.71 6.58 14.72
N LYS A 520 4.10 7.06 13.63
CA LYS A 520 4.69 6.92 12.29
C LYS A 520 6.02 7.67 12.17
N ALA A 521 6.11 8.92 12.62
CA ALA A 521 7.35 9.70 12.55
C ALA A 521 8.50 9.01 13.32
N PHE A 522 8.19 8.39 14.46
CA PHE A 522 9.15 7.60 15.24
C PHE A 522 9.60 6.33 14.51
N ASP A 523 8.66 5.56 13.96
CA ASP A 523 8.97 4.30 13.27
C ASP A 523 9.75 4.52 11.96
N ASP A 524 9.37 5.54 11.18
CA ASP A 524 10.13 6.01 10.02
C ASP A 524 11.55 6.46 10.43
N SER A 525 11.70 7.13 11.58
CA SER A 525 13.03 7.57 12.08
C SER A 525 13.92 6.41 12.48
N ASN A 526 13.38 5.38 13.12
CA ASN A 526 14.13 4.18 13.49
C ASN A 526 14.64 3.42 12.25
N ALA A 527 13.81 3.31 11.21
CA ALA A 527 14.23 2.73 9.93
C ALA A 527 15.38 3.51 9.28
N LEU A 528 15.31 4.85 9.31
CA LEU A 528 16.37 5.73 8.80
C LEU A 528 17.67 5.65 9.62
N LEU A 529 17.60 5.44 10.95
CA LEU A 529 18.79 5.20 11.77
C LEU A 529 19.50 3.89 11.43
N ILE A 530 18.76 2.79 11.21
CA ILE A 530 19.37 1.51 10.82
C ILE A 530 20.12 1.62 9.49
N TRP A 531 19.64 2.45 8.56
CA TRP A 531 20.32 2.70 7.29
C TRP A 531 21.72 3.33 7.45
N ARG A 532 21.97 4.12 8.49
CA ARG A 532 23.28 4.74 8.77
C ARG A 532 24.40 3.74 9.05
N TYR A 533 24.09 2.52 9.47
CA TYR A 533 25.08 1.44 9.65
C TYR A 533 25.58 0.85 8.32
N VAL A 534 24.92 1.13 7.19
CA VAL A 534 25.30 0.61 5.86
C VAL A 534 25.51 1.70 4.79
N ASP A 535 25.13 2.95 5.06
CA ASP A 535 25.26 4.09 4.15
C ASP A 535 26.54 4.91 4.45
N PRO A 536 27.67 4.69 3.76
CA PRO A 536 28.93 5.39 4.06
C PRO A 536 28.84 6.91 3.86
N PHE A 537 27.80 7.40 3.17
CA PHE A 537 27.61 8.81 2.85
C PHE A 537 26.63 9.51 3.81
N TRP A 538 26.14 8.85 4.88
CA TRP A 538 25.14 9.45 5.77
C TRP A 538 25.61 10.78 6.39
N LYS A 539 26.88 10.90 6.78
CA LYS A 539 27.44 12.16 7.31
C LYS A 539 27.45 13.30 6.27
N LEU A 540 27.63 12.98 4.99
CA LEU A 540 27.59 13.94 3.89
C LEU A 540 26.15 14.38 3.58
N LYS A 541 25.21 13.42 3.55
CA LYS A 541 23.76 13.68 3.40
C LYS A 541 23.22 14.51 4.56
N ARG A 542 23.75 14.33 5.77
CA ARG A 542 23.44 15.11 6.97
C ARG A 542 23.94 16.55 6.86
N TYR A 543 25.17 16.75 6.37
CA TYR A 543 25.75 18.07 6.17
C TYR A 543 24.95 18.90 5.15
N PHE A 544 24.60 18.31 4.00
CA PHE A 544 23.80 18.98 2.97
C PHE A 544 22.27 18.96 3.24
N ASN A 545 21.81 18.26 4.28
CA ASN A 545 20.39 18.11 4.62
C ASN A 545 19.57 17.59 3.42
N VAL A 546 19.93 16.42 2.89
CA VAL A 546 19.29 15.79 1.71
C VAL A 546 18.80 14.36 1.94
N GLY A 547 17.76 13.95 1.21
CA GLY A 547 17.28 12.57 1.15
C GLY A 547 16.84 11.99 2.51
N SER A 548 17.45 10.86 2.90
CA SER A 548 17.19 10.17 4.17
C SER A 548 17.38 11.08 5.38
N GLU A 549 18.43 11.90 5.38
CA GLU A 549 18.79 12.78 6.49
C GLU A 549 17.87 14.00 6.60
N ALA A 550 17.40 14.54 5.47
CA ALA A 550 16.34 15.55 5.44
C ALA A 550 15.02 15.02 6.02
N SER A 551 14.69 13.77 5.65
CA SER A 551 13.47 13.08 6.13
C SER A 551 13.55 12.80 7.63
N LEU A 552 14.70 12.31 8.11
CA LEU A 552 14.97 12.09 9.52
C LEU A 552 14.86 13.40 10.33
N LYS A 553 15.43 14.51 9.83
CA LYS A 553 15.29 15.83 10.49
C LYS A 553 13.85 16.32 10.56
N LYS A 554 13.03 16.09 9.51
CA LYS A 554 11.59 16.40 9.54
C LYS A 554 10.88 15.57 10.62
N ASN A 555 11.15 14.28 10.69
CA ASN A 555 10.49 13.39 11.64
C ASN A 555 10.93 13.66 13.09
N ILE A 556 12.21 13.97 13.32
CA ILE A 556 12.72 14.42 14.61
C ILE A 556 11.98 15.67 15.09
N LYS A 557 11.66 16.63 14.21
CA LYS A 557 10.84 17.78 14.61
C LYS A 557 9.44 17.35 15.11
N VAL A 558 8.75 16.46 14.41
CA VAL A 558 7.43 15.94 14.84
C VAL A 558 7.53 15.25 16.21
N ILE A 559 8.60 14.46 16.42
CA ILE A 559 8.90 13.79 17.68
C ILE A 559 9.15 14.80 18.81
N ASP A 560 9.99 15.81 18.57
CA ASP A 560 10.39 16.81 19.56
C ASP A 560 9.24 17.75 19.93
N ASP A 561 8.48 18.25 18.94
CA ASP A 561 7.30 19.09 19.15
C ASP A 561 6.24 18.35 20.03
N PHE A 562 6.01 17.06 19.76
CA PHE A 562 5.07 16.23 20.53
C PHE A 562 5.57 15.92 21.95
N VAL A 563 6.85 15.60 22.12
CA VAL A 563 7.43 15.34 23.45
C VAL A 563 7.48 16.61 24.30
N ALA A 564 7.77 17.78 23.70
CA ALA A 564 7.69 19.07 24.36
C ALA A 564 6.26 19.41 24.82
N LYS A 565 5.24 19.07 24.01
CA LYS A 565 3.82 19.17 24.41
C LYS A 565 3.50 18.31 25.63
N ILE A 566 4.05 17.10 25.72
CA ILE A 566 3.86 16.21 26.87
C ILE A 566 4.57 16.74 28.13
N ILE A 567 5.84 17.14 28.04
CA ILE A 567 6.60 17.69 29.17
C ILE A 567 5.91 18.95 29.73
N SER A 568 5.48 19.87 28.85
CA SER A 568 4.80 21.10 29.26
C SER A 568 3.40 20.83 29.84
N THR A 569 2.62 19.90 29.29
CA THR A 569 1.33 19.49 29.86
C THR A 569 1.50 18.84 31.24
N LYS A 570 2.49 17.95 31.40
CA LYS A 570 2.77 17.29 32.68
C LYS A 570 3.22 18.28 33.76
N ARG A 571 4.04 19.28 33.39
CA ARG A 571 4.44 20.36 34.30
C ARG A 571 3.29 21.23 34.79
N LYS A 572 2.27 21.48 33.96
CA LYS A 572 1.04 22.17 34.37
C LYS A 572 0.24 21.35 35.39
N LEU A 573 -0.02 20.08 35.10
CA LEU A 573 -0.74 19.18 36.01
C LEU A 573 -0.07 19.09 37.39
N LEU A 574 1.27 18.97 37.43
CA LEU A 574 2.08 18.95 38.66
C LEU A 574 2.23 20.33 39.35
N ALA A 575 1.65 21.39 38.81
CA ALA A 575 1.59 22.73 39.42
C ALA A 575 0.15 23.11 39.83
N GLU A 576 -0.86 22.58 39.14
CA GLU A 576 -2.28 22.88 39.34
C GLU A 576 -2.95 21.98 40.39
N GLN A 577 -2.39 20.79 40.71
CA GLN A 577 -3.00 19.83 41.63
C GLN A 577 -2.08 19.40 42.78
N SER A 578 -2.44 19.79 44.01
CA SER A 578 -1.84 19.29 45.26
C SER A 578 -2.26 17.87 45.65
N CYS A 579 -3.10 17.22 44.83
CA CYS A 579 -3.62 15.86 45.05
C CYS A 579 -3.23 14.86 43.94
N TYR A 580 -2.40 15.27 42.96
CA TYR A 580 -1.86 14.31 41.99
C TYR A 580 -0.92 13.35 42.73
N ASN A 581 -1.09 12.03 42.54
CA ASN A 581 -0.29 11.06 43.27
C ASN A 581 1.10 10.94 42.61
N ASP A 582 2.04 11.77 43.06
CA ASP A 582 3.42 12.02 42.55
C ASP A 582 4.30 10.78 42.25
N LYS A 583 3.80 9.57 42.53
CA LYS A 583 4.56 8.33 42.58
C LYS A 583 4.17 7.30 41.51
N GLU A 584 3.10 7.53 40.74
CA GLU A 584 2.51 6.52 39.84
C GLU A 584 3.23 6.36 38.48
N ASP A 585 3.61 7.46 37.81
CA ASP A 585 4.30 7.40 36.51
C ASP A 585 5.79 7.79 36.57
N ILE A 586 6.57 7.27 35.64
CA ILE A 586 8.03 7.39 35.60
C ILE A 586 8.47 8.85 35.35
N LEU A 587 7.78 9.58 34.47
CA LEU A 587 8.13 10.97 34.14
C LEU A 587 7.93 11.93 35.32
N SER A 588 6.88 11.74 36.14
CA SER A 588 6.73 12.50 37.39
C SER A 588 7.96 12.37 38.29
N ARG A 589 8.53 11.16 38.42
CA ARG A 589 9.77 10.93 39.19
C ARG A 589 10.97 11.66 38.59
N PHE A 590 11.18 11.55 37.27
CA PHE A 590 12.27 12.27 36.59
C PHE A 590 12.10 13.80 36.64
N LEU A 591 10.86 14.31 36.60
CA LEU A 591 10.56 15.74 36.78
C LEU A 591 10.86 16.20 38.21
N VAL A 592 10.50 15.43 39.24
CA VAL A 592 10.85 15.74 40.64
C VAL A 592 12.36 15.70 40.85
N GLU A 593 13.06 14.69 40.32
CA GLU A 593 14.53 14.60 40.43
C GLU A 593 15.22 15.75 39.67
N SER A 594 14.68 16.18 38.52
CA SER A 594 15.22 17.30 37.75
C SER A 594 15.23 18.63 38.51
N LYS A 595 14.36 18.81 39.52
CA LYS A 595 14.36 20.00 40.39
C LYS A 595 15.61 20.08 41.29
N LYS A 596 16.34 18.97 41.48
CA LYS A 596 17.56 18.90 42.31
C LYS A 596 18.85 19.20 41.52
N ASP A 597 18.85 18.97 40.21
CA ASP A 597 19.99 19.21 39.32
C ASP A 597 19.51 19.79 37.97
N PRO A 598 18.96 21.02 37.94
CA PRO A 598 18.26 21.54 36.77
C PRO A 598 19.15 21.74 35.54
N GLU A 599 20.44 22.00 35.75
CA GLU A 599 21.41 22.17 34.67
C GLU A 599 21.65 20.86 33.90
N LYS A 600 21.78 19.73 34.62
CA LYS A 600 22.04 18.42 34.00
C LYS A 600 20.77 17.72 33.53
N MET A 601 19.65 17.88 34.24
CA MET A 601 18.38 17.18 33.96
C MET A 601 17.34 18.07 33.23
N ASN A 602 17.83 18.88 32.29
CA ASN A 602 17.02 19.79 31.48
C ASN A 602 16.01 19.08 30.53
N ASP A 603 15.17 19.86 29.86
CA ASP A 603 14.11 19.38 28.96
C ASP A 603 14.59 18.42 27.87
N ARG A 604 15.82 18.60 27.36
CA ARG A 604 16.40 17.69 26.36
C ARG A 604 16.74 16.33 26.97
N TYR A 605 17.31 16.31 28.18
CA TYR A 605 17.53 15.07 28.93
C TYR A 605 16.20 14.35 29.20
N LEU A 606 15.16 15.09 29.61
CA LEU A 606 13.82 14.51 29.82
C LEU A 606 13.22 13.92 28.54
N ARG A 607 13.36 14.63 27.40
CA ARG A 607 12.97 14.15 26.06
C ARG A 607 13.69 12.86 25.68
N ASP A 608 15.00 12.78 25.92
CA ASP A 608 15.80 11.60 25.61
C ASP A 608 15.37 10.39 26.47
N ILE A 609 15.11 10.61 27.77
CA ILE A 609 14.59 9.58 28.68
C ILE A 609 13.21 9.07 28.22
N ILE A 610 12.28 9.98 27.85
CA ILE A 610 10.95 9.63 27.32
C ILE A 610 11.07 8.69 26.12
N LEU A 611 11.88 9.04 25.11
CA LEU A 611 12.00 8.25 23.89
C LEU A 611 12.73 6.91 24.10
N ASN A 612 13.70 6.86 25.01
CA ASN A 612 14.36 5.60 25.38
C ASN A 612 13.40 4.64 26.12
N ILE A 613 12.60 5.14 27.08
CA ILE A 613 11.59 4.34 27.79
C ILE A 613 10.51 3.86 26.82
N MET A 614 10.04 4.74 25.93
CA MET A 614 9.02 4.44 24.93
C MET A 614 9.47 3.32 23.97
N PHE A 615 10.65 3.44 23.38
CA PHE A 615 11.22 2.42 22.48
C PHE A 615 11.38 1.06 23.18
N ALA A 616 11.82 1.07 24.44
CA ALA A 616 11.95 -0.14 25.24
C ALA A 616 10.58 -0.84 25.44
N GLY A 617 9.52 -0.08 25.72
CA GLY A 617 8.19 -0.62 26.06
C GLY A 617 7.20 -0.83 24.90
N LYS A 618 7.35 -0.11 23.77
CA LYS A 618 6.54 -0.30 22.56
C LYS A 618 7.07 -1.49 21.76
N ASP A 619 8.19 -1.25 21.09
CA ASP A 619 8.63 -2.08 19.97
C ASP A 619 9.07 -3.48 20.37
N THR A 620 9.71 -3.62 21.53
CA THR A 620 10.23 -4.93 21.97
C THR A 620 9.09 -5.89 22.31
N SER A 621 8.10 -5.44 23.10
CA SER A 621 6.91 -6.20 23.45
C SER A 621 6.03 -6.50 22.23
N ALA A 622 5.69 -5.51 21.41
CA ALA A 622 4.79 -5.70 20.28
C ALA A 622 5.34 -6.68 19.24
N ASN A 623 6.62 -6.54 18.87
CA ASN A 623 7.26 -7.47 17.94
C ASN A 623 7.34 -8.89 18.52
N THR A 624 7.63 -9.03 19.82
CA THR A 624 7.71 -10.35 20.47
C THR A 624 6.34 -11.04 20.51
N ILE A 625 5.28 -10.32 20.89
CA ILE A 625 3.91 -10.88 20.94
C ILE A 625 3.42 -11.22 19.52
N SER A 626 3.79 -10.42 18.51
CA SER A 626 3.50 -10.71 17.09
C SER A 626 4.14 -12.02 16.63
N TRP A 627 5.44 -12.21 16.90
CA TRP A 627 6.13 -13.47 16.60
C TRP A 627 5.59 -14.64 17.42
N PHE A 628 5.17 -14.41 18.67
CA PHE A 628 4.59 -15.43 19.53
C PHE A 628 3.27 -15.96 18.94
N PHE A 629 2.34 -15.09 18.55
CA PHE A 629 1.11 -15.52 17.88
C PHE A 629 1.38 -16.17 16.52
N TYR A 630 2.37 -15.71 15.75
CA TYR A 630 2.82 -16.42 14.54
C TYR A 630 3.28 -17.87 14.85
N MET A 631 4.10 -18.05 15.90
CA MET A 631 4.56 -19.38 16.31
C MET A 631 3.46 -20.27 16.89
N LEU A 632 2.49 -19.71 17.63
CA LEU A 632 1.30 -20.44 18.08
C LEU A 632 0.37 -20.83 16.92
N CYS A 633 0.25 -20.00 15.89
CA CYS A 633 -0.51 -20.36 14.69
C CYS A 633 0.21 -21.40 13.81
N LYS A 634 1.55 -21.47 13.90
CA LYS A 634 2.35 -22.56 13.30
C LYS A 634 2.30 -23.86 14.12
N ASN A 635 1.95 -23.80 15.41
CA ASN A 635 1.91 -24.95 16.32
C ASN A 635 0.57 -25.03 17.09
N PRO A 636 -0.56 -25.41 16.45
CA PRO A 636 -1.88 -25.35 17.07
C PRO A 636 -2.02 -26.18 18.36
N LEU A 637 -1.31 -27.31 18.48
CA LEU A 637 -1.30 -28.13 19.70
C LEU A 637 -0.66 -27.40 20.90
N ILE A 638 0.32 -26.53 20.65
CA ILE A 638 0.92 -25.68 21.69
C ILE A 638 -0.04 -24.55 22.05
N GLN A 639 -0.72 -23.96 21.05
CA GLN A 639 -1.74 -22.93 21.27
C GLN A 639 -2.87 -23.43 22.19
N GLU A 640 -3.39 -24.64 21.94
CA GLU A 640 -4.46 -25.19 22.78
C GLU A 640 -3.96 -25.58 24.18
N LYS A 641 -2.72 -26.07 24.32
CA LYS A 641 -2.11 -26.32 25.64
C LYS A 641 -1.93 -25.03 26.44
N VAL A 642 -1.52 -23.92 25.80
CA VAL A 642 -1.45 -22.61 26.46
C VAL A 642 -2.86 -22.13 26.84
N ALA A 643 -3.86 -22.29 25.97
CA ALA A 643 -5.25 -21.95 26.28
C ALA A 643 -5.83 -22.82 27.41
N GLN A 644 -5.41 -24.08 27.54
CA GLN A 644 -5.76 -24.94 28.67
C GLN A 644 -5.08 -24.47 29.97
N GLU A 645 -3.78 -24.14 29.96
CA GLU A 645 -3.10 -23.57 31.13
C GLU A 645 -3.81 -22.31 31.65
N VAL A 646 -4.31 -21.44 30.75
CA VAL A 646 -5.12 -20.27 31.13
C VAL A 646 -6.43 -20.65 31.83
N ARG A 647 -7.08 -21.75 31.42
CA ARG A 647 -8.30 -22.27 32.07
C ARG A 647 -7.99 -22.88 33.44
N ASP A 648 -6.94 -23.69 33.52
CA ASP A 648 -6.55 -24.43 34.73
C ASP A 648 -6.12 -23.48 35.87
N VAL A 649 -5.38 -22.42 35.56
CA VAL A 649 -4.84 -21.46 36.54
C VAL A 649 -5.91 -20.48 37.07
N ILE A 650 -7.00 -20.25 36.34
CA ILE A 650 -8.03 -19.25 36.69
C ILE A 650 -9.33 -19.91 37.20
N GLY A 651 -9.55 -21.19 36.88
CA GLY A 651 -10.70 -21.96 37.33
C GLY A 651 -11.83 -22.02 36.29
N SER A 652 -12.52 -23.16 36.25
CA SER A 652 -13.54 -23.50 35.25
C SER A 652 -14.97 -23.22 35.73
N GLN A 653 -15.20 -22.09 36.41
CA GLN A 653 -16.55 -21.62 36.73
C GLN A 653 -16.80 -20.28 36.03
N GLU A 654 -18.04 -20.11 35.54
CA GLU A 654 -18.48 -19.02 34.65
C GLU A 654 -17.91 -19.10 33.22
N ASP A 655 -18.58 -19.86 32.35
CA ASP A 655 -18.36 -19.83 30.90
C ASP A 655 -18.84 -18.51 30.23
N GLU A 656 -19.52 -17.65 30.98
CA GLU A 656 -19.95 -16.30 30.58
C GLU A 656 -19.14 -15.17 31.25
N ALA A 657 -17.91 -15.45 31.73
CA ALA A 657 -17.05 -14.43 32.32
C ALA A 657 -16.70 -13.30 31.33
N ASP A 658 -17.06 -12.06 31.66
CA ASP A 658 -16.79 -10.87 30.86
C ASP A 658 -15.27 -10.60 30.71
N ILE A 659 -14.88 -9.91 29.64
CA ILE A 659 -13.47 -9.65 29.30
C ILE A 659 -12.81 -8.76 30.37
N GLU A 660 -13.52 -7.76 30.89
CA GLU A 660 -13.05 -6.89 31.95
C GLU A 660 -12.94 -7.62 33.29
N ASP A 661 -13.91 -8.46 33.65
CA ASP A 661 -13.86 -9.27 34.86
C ASP A 661 -12.71 -10.30 34.80
N PHE A 662 -12.58 -11.03 33.69
CA PHE A 662 -11.49 -11.96 33.47
C PHE A 662 -10.11 -11.28 33.60
N THR A 663 -9.94 -10.12 32.96
CA THR A 663 -8.67 -9.38 33.05
C THR A 663 -8.45 -8.77 34.43
N ALA A 664 -9.51 -8.37 35.15
CA ALA A 664 -9.42 -7.97 36.55
C ALA A 664 -8.93 -9.12 37.45
N LYS A 665 -9.46 -10.35 37.26
CA LYS A 665 -9.08 -11.58 37.98
C LYS A 665 -7.59 -11.99 37.81
N LEU A 666 -6.87 -11.51 36.78
CA LEU A 666 -5.44 -11.80 36.57
C LEU A 666 -4.51 -11.22 37.66
N THR A 667 -4.19 -11.98 38.71
CA THR A 667 -3.24 -11.55 39.76
C THR A 667 -1.78 -11.90 39.43
N ASP A 668 -0.81 -11.26 40.08
CA ASP A 668 0.61 -11.63 39.98
C ASP A 668 0.85 -13.13 40.23
N SER A 669 0.08 -13.75 41.14
CA SER A 669 0.13 -15.18 41.41
C SER A 669 -0.35 -16.04 40.22
N THR A 670 -1.43 -15.63 39.53
CA THR A 670 -1.83 -16.31 38.27
C THR A 670 -0.74 -16.18 37.22
N LEU A 671 -0.12 -14.99 37.07
CA LEU A 671 0.97 -14.77 36.12
C LEU A 671 2.19 -15.63 36.44
N GLU A 672 2.46 -15.96 37.70
CA GLU A 672 3.59 -16.79 38.13
C GLU A 672 3.37 -18.29 37.86
N GLN A 673 2.13 -18.78 37.98
CA GLN A 673 1.75 -20.18 37.69
C GLN A 673 1.79 -20.54 36.19
N MET A 674 1.66 -19.56 35.28
CA MET A 674 1.68 -19.76 33.82
C MET A 674 3.07 -20.16 33.28
N HIS A 675 3.52 -21.40 33.51
CA HIS A 675 4.85 -21.89 33.16
C HIS A 675 4.99 -22.23 31.66
N TYR A 676 4.00 -22.88 31.06
CA TYR A 676 3.97 -23.29 29.65
C TYR A 676 3.91 -22.07 28.73
N LEU A 677 3.10 -21.06 29.08
CA LEU A 677 3.10 -19.75 28.42
C LEU A 677 4.45 -19.02 28.55
N HIS A 678 5.13 -19.10 29.70
CA HIS A 678 6.46 -18.49 29.85
C HIS A 678 7.51 -19.20 28.97
N ALA A 679 7.46 -20.53 28.90
CA ALA A 679 8.29 -21.31 27.99
C ALA A 679 8.02 -20.94 26.52
N ALA A 680 6.75 -20.80 26.13
CA ALA A 680 6.35 -20.41 24.77
C ALA A 680 6.83 -18.99 24.38
N LEU A 681 6.79 -18.03 25.30
CA LEU A 681 7.34 -16.69 25.10
C LEU A 681 8.88 -16.71 25.05
N SER A 682 9.54 -17.49 25.91
CA SER A 682 11.01 -17.63 25.92
C SER A 682 11.53 -18.29 24.64
N GLU A 683 10.86 -19.35 24.16
CA GLU A 683 11.18 -20.04 22.91
C GLU A 683 10.93 -19.14 21.68
N THR A 684 9.88 -18.31 21.74
CA THR A 684 9.65 -17.28 20.72
C THR A 684 10.82 -16.30 20.67
N LEU A 685 11.25 -15.77 21.82
CA LEU A 685 12.40 -14.86 21.92
C LEU A 685 13.73 -15.52 21.55
N ARG A 686 13.86 -16.85 21.69
CA ARG A 686 15.04 -17.61 21.26
C ARG A 686 15.17 -17.58 19.74
N LEU A 687 14.07 -17.81 19.03
CA LEU A 687 14.06 -17.82 17.56
C LEU A 687 13.90 -16.41 16.96
N TYR A 688 13.17 -15.51 17.60
CA TYR A 688 12.84 -14.18 17.09
C TYR A 688 13.07 -13.10 18.17
N PRO A 689 14.32 -12.89 18.61
CA PRO A 689 14.65 -11.83 19.55
C PRO A 689 14.38 -10.46 18.92
N ALA A 690 13.69 -9.57 19.65
CA ALA A 690 13.38 -8.22 19.18
C ALA A 690 14.62 -7.36 18.89
N VAL A 691 15.76 -7.68 19.54
CA VAL A 691 17.08 -7.13 19.22
C VAL A 691 17.95 -8.26 18.64
N PRO A 692 18.03 -8.42 17.30
CA PRO A 692 18.71 -9.56 16.67
C PRO A 692 20.24 -9.48 16.72
N VAL A 693 20.80 -8.28 16.89
CA VAL A 693 22.24 -7.97 17.01
C VAL A 693 22.42 -6.77 17.94
N ASP A 694 23.41 -6.83 18.83
CA ASP A 694 23.95 -5.68 19.59
C ASP A 694 25.49 -5.85 19.67
N GLY A 695 26.24 -4.82 20.07
CA GLY A 695 27.70 -4.90 20.14
C GLY A 695 28.37 -3.89 21.08
N ARG A 696 29.67 -4.10 21.33
CA ARG A 696 30.51 -3.26 22.21
C ARG A 696 31.83 -2.88 21.54
N CYS A 697 32.32 -1.67 21.81
CA CYS A 697 33.66 -1.22 21.40
C CYS A 697 34.69 -1.59 22.49
N ALA A 698 35.85 -2.12 22.11
CA ALA A 698 36.95 -2.38 23.03
C ALA A 698 37.74 -1.09 23.29
N GLU A 699 37.81 -0.66 24.55
CA GLU A 699 38.51 0.55 24.97
C GLU A 699 39.97 0.30 25.36
N VAL A 700 40.39 -0.96 25.43
CA VAL A 700 41.77 -1.42 25.61
C VAL A 700 41.98 -2.72 24.81
N ASP A 701 43.23 -3.08 24.55
CA ASP A 701 43.58 -4.41 24.02
C ASP A 701 43.09 -5.53 24.96
N ASP A 702 42.60 -6.61 24.36
CA ASP A 702 42.08 -7.77 25.07
C ASP A 702 42.29 -9.07 24.28
N ILE A 703 42.18 -10.22 24.97
CA ILE A 703 42.17 -11.54 24.33
C ILE A 703 40.88 -12.23 24.73
N LEU A 704 40.12 -12.68 23.74
CA LEU A 704 38.84 -13.34 23.93
C LEU A 704 39.04 -14.80 24.37
N PRO A 705 38.10 -15.40 25.14
CA PRO A 705 38.17 -16.80 25.58
C PRO A 705 38.25 -17.89 24.49
N ASP A 706 38.04 -17.57 23.20
CA ASP A 706 38.33 -18.46 22.07
C ASP A 706 39.76 -18.31 21.50
N GLY A 707 40.59 -17.48 22.12
CA GLY A 707 42.01 -17.28 21.81
C GLY A 707 42.29 -16.12 20.85
N TYR A 708 41.27 -15.46 20.31
CA TYR A 708 41.47 -14.34 19.38
C TYR A 708 41.80 -13.03 20.11
N ARG A 709 42.81 -12.32 19.61
CA ARG A 709 43.15 -10.96 20.04
C ARG A 709 42.19 -9.93 19.45
N LEU A 710 41.90 -8.90 20.23
CA LEU A 710 41.07 -7.75 19.89
C LEU A 710 41.83 -6.47 20.31
N GLU A 711 42.24 -5.65 19.34
CA GLU A 711 43.01 -4.43 19.64
C GLU A 711 42.10 -3.27 20.08
N LYS A 712 42.65 -2.30 20.82
CA LYS A 712 41.93 -1.07 21.19
C LYS A 712 41.43 -0.35 19.94
N GLY A 713 40.10 -0.31 19.78
CA GLY A 713 39.46 0.30 18.61
C GLY A 713 39.37 -0.61 17.37
N ASP A 714 39.58 -1.93 17.49
CA ASP A 714 39.27 -2.94 16.46
C ASP A 714 37.73 -3.13 16.36
N GLY A 715 37.08 -2.03 15.95
CA GLY A 715 35.65 -1.88 15.68
C GLY A 715 34.72 -2.12 16.86
N ILE A 716 33.66 -2.87 16.55
CA ILE A 716 32.60 -3.23 17.48
C ILE A 716 32.50 -4.76 17.45
N LEU A 717 32.64 -5.38 18.61
CA LEU A 717 32.35 -6.79 18.82
C LEU A 717 30.84 -6.96 18.94
N HIS A 718 30.21 -7.41 17.86
CA HIS A 718 28.79 -7.73 17.79
C HIS A 718 28.52 -9.17 18.23
N TYR A 719 27.45 -9.37 19.00
CA TYR A 719 26.93 -10.70 19.31
C TYR A 719 25.60 -10.94 18.61
N LEU A 720 25.51 -12.06 17.90
CA LEU A 720 24.44 -12.35 16.95
C LEU A 720 23.30 -13.13 17.61
N ALA A 721 22.47 -12.47 18.43
CA ALA A 721 21.37 -13.10 19.16
C ALA A 721 20.46 -13.98 18.26
N TYR A 722 20.09 -13.48 17.07
CA TYR A 722 19.28 -14.22 16.09
C TYR A 722 19.97 -15.49 15.55
N ALA A 723 21.31 -15.47 15.46
CA ALA A 723 22.10 -16.61 15.03
C ALA A 723 22.31 -17.61 16.19
N MET A 724 22.62 -17.12 17.40
CA MET A 724 22.79 -17.95 18.61
C MET A 724 21.56 -18.81 18.90
N GLY A 725 20.36 -18.25 18.72
CA GLY A 725 19.09 -18.97 18.78
C GLY A 725 18.91 -20.08 17.75
N ARG A 726 19.87 -20.30 16.84
CA ARG A 726 19.81 -21.25 15.71
C ARG A 726 21.05 -22.14 15.59
N MET A 727 21.95 -22.14 16.57
CA MET A 727 23.20 -22.92 16.53
C MET A 727 23.04 -24.30 17.20
N PRO A 728 23.34 -25.42 16.50
CA PRO A 728 23.31 -26.75 17.10
C PRO A 728 24.28 -26.92 18.29
N TYR A 729 25.46 -26.32 18.22
CA TYR A 729 26.44 -26.31 19.32
C TYR A 729 26.02 -25.45 20.55
N ILE A 730 24.84 -24.83 20.53
CA ILE A 730 24.26 -24.12 21.67
C ILE A 730 22.99 -24.83 22.17
N TRP A 731 22.14 -25.32 21.26
CA TRP A 731 20.79 -25.81 21.58
C TRP A 731 20.54 -27.30 21.26
N GLY A 732 21.49 -28.02 20.67
CA GLY A 732 21.28 -29.36 20.09
C GLY A 732 20.83 -29.30 18.63
N GLU A 733 20.82 -30.43 17.92
CA GLU A 733 20.45 -30.48 16.49
C GLU A 733 19.03 -29.98 16.21
N ASP A 734 18.13 -30.09 17.17
CA ASP A 734 16.77 -29.53 17.16
C ASP A 734 16.73 -27.99 17.32
N ALA A 735 17.87 -27.28 17.18
CA ALA A 735 18.00 -25.83 17.39
C ALA A 735 17.06 -24.96 16.55
N GLN A 736 16.57 -25.44 15.39
CA GLN A 736 15.59 -24.72 14.58
C GLN A 736 14.14 -24.91 15.05
N ASP A 737 13.87 -25.97 15.82
CA ASP A 737 12.52 -26.39 16.20
C ASP A 737 11.99 -25.56 17.38
N PHE A 738 10.68 -25.31 17.37
CA PHE A 738 9.98 -24.57 18.43
C PHE A 738 9.52 -25.55 19.52
N ARG A 739 10.40 -25.80 20.49
CA ARG A 739 10.28 -26.89 21.46
C ARG A 739 10.26 -26.35 22.89
N LEU A 740 9.15 -26.51 23.60
CA LEU A 740 8.95 -25.88 24.91
C LEU A 740 9.57 -26.69 26.05
N GLU A 741 9.75 -28.00 25.85
CA GLU A 741 10.36 -28.94 26.79
C GLU A 741 11.82 -28.58 27.11
N ARG A 742 12.46 -27.73 26.29
CA ARG A 742 13.75 -27.08 26.55
C ARG A 742 13.77 -26.26 27.84
N TRP A 743 12.62 -25.68 28.17
CA TRP A 743 12.44 -24.71 29.25
C TRP A 743 11.67 -25.28 30.45
N LEU A 744 11.26 -26.55 30.39
CA LEU A 744 10.29 -27.13 31.32
C LEU A 744 10.88 -28.36 31.99
N LYS A 745 11.09 -28.30 33.31
CA LYS A 745 11.49 -29.44 34.13
C LYS A 745 10.32 -29.84 35.01
N ASN A 746 9.78 -31.04 34.80
CA ASN A 746 8.57 -31.54 35.47
C ASN A 746 7.37 -30.57 35.33
N GLY A 747 7.22 -29.93 34.15
CA GLY A 747 6.19 -28.92 33.88
C GLY A 747 6.49 -27.51 34.39
N ILE A 748 7.48 -27.34 35.28
CA ILE A 748 7.84 -26.03 35.84
C ILE A 748 8.87 -25.34 34.92
N PHE A 749 8.65 -24.05 34.64
CA PHE A 749 9.59 -23.25 33.85
C PHE A 749 10.95 -23.10 34.56
N GLN A 750 12.04 -23.28 33.82
CA GLN A 750 13.42 -23.08 34.27
C GLN A 750 14.14 -22.11 33.33
N PRO A 751 14.68 -20.98 33.83
CA PRO A 751 15.39 -20.02 32.99
C PRO A 751 16.79 -20.52 32.61
N GLU A 752 17.11 -20.44 31.32
CA GLU A 752 18.46 -20.65 30.80
C GLU A 752 19.43 -19.52 31.18
N SER A 753 20.73 -19.80 31.10
CA SER A 753 21.79 -18.79 31.31
C SER A 753 21.57 -17.57 30.40
N PRO A 754 21.64 -16.32 30.90
CA PRO A 754 21.42 -15.13 30.07
C PRO A 754 22.51 -14.93 29.01
N PHE A 755 23.68 -15.58 29.14
CA PHE A 755 24.71 -15.58 28.09
C PHE A 755 24.42 -16.59 26.97
N LYS A 756 23.58 -17.60 27.24
CA LYS A 756 23.05 -18.56 26.25
C LYS A 756 21.77 -18.03 25.61
N PHE A 757 20.87 -17.46 26.41
CA PHE A 757 19.62 -16.81 26.02
C PHE A 757 19.73 -15.28 26.15
N ILE A 758 20.43 -14.67 25.20
CA ILE A 758 20.83 -13.25 25.26
C ILE A 758 19.71 -12.26 24.87
N ALA A 759 18.45 -12.70 24.77
CA ALA A 759 17.33 -11.90 24.27
C ALA A 759 16.99 -10.65 25.12
N PHE A 760 17.36 -10.64 26.40
CA PHE A 760 17.27 -9.48 27.29
C PHE A 760 18.64 -8.88 27.65
N HIS A 761 19.68 -9.21 26.89
CA HIS A 761 21.10 -8.99 27.25
C HIS A 761 21.50 -9.66 28.58
N ALA A 762 22.74 -9.45 29.00
CA ALA A 762 23.31 -10.03 30.22
C ALA A 762 24.24 -9.04 30.94
N GLY A 763 24.68 -9.39 32.16
CA GLY A 763 25.57 -8.57 32.98
C GLY A 763 24.94 -7.23 33.42
N PRO A 764 25.74 -6.19 33.72
CA PRO A 764 25.23 -4.90 34.22
C PRO A 764 24.27 -4.19 33.25
N ARG A 765 24.31 -4.52 31.95
CA ARG A 765 23.42 -3.98 30.91
C ARG A 765 22.19 -4.85 30.58
N THR A 766 21.90 -5.91 31.36
CA THR A 766 20.64 -6.69 31.28
C THR A 766 19.41 -5.77 31.28
N CYS A 767 18.37 -6.08 30.50
CA CYS A 767 17.17 -5.24 30.39
C CYS A 767 16.46 -5.05 31.74
N LEU A 768 16.20 -3.79 32.13
CA LEU A 768 15.41 -3.46 33.33
C LEU A 768 13.94 -3.89 33.19
N GLY A 769 13.38 -3.71 32.01
CA GLY A 769 12.00 -4.05 31.71
C GLY A 769 11.75 -5.55 31.49
N LYS A 770 12.70 -6.46 31.76
CA LYS A 770 12.56 -7.89 31.47
C LYS A 770 11.28 -8.48 32.07
N ASP A 771 11.13 -8.38 33.39
CA ASP A 771 10.02 -9.02 34.09
C ASP A 771 8.71 -8.23 33.88
N PHE A 772 8.83 -6.91 33.64
CA PHE A 772 7.72 -6.03 33.26
C PHE A 772 7.14 -6.40 31.89
N ALA A 773 8.00 -6.64 30.89
CA ALA A 773 7.63 -7.14 29.58
C ALA A 773 7.04 -8.55 29.67
N TYR A 774 7.61 -9.46 30.47
CA TYR A 774 7.00 -10.78 30.67
C TYR A 774 5.59 -10.70 31.31
N ARG A 775 5.35 -9.78 32.25
CA ARG A 775 3.98 -9.53 32.77
C ARG A 775 3.06 -8.96 31.70
N GLN A 776 3.50 -7.97 30.91
CA GLN A 776 2.73 -7.42 29.78
C GLN A 776 2.37 -8.49 28.74
N MET A 777 3.37 -9.26 28.28
CA MET A 777 3.21 -10.32 27.29
C MET A 777 2.30 -11.43 27.81
N LYS A 778 2.41 -11.82 29.09
CA LYS A 778 1.48 -12.79 29.70
C LYS A 778 0.06 -12.25 29.76
N ILE A 779 -0.17 -11.06 30.35
CA ILE A 779 -1.52 -10.47 30.48
C ILE A 779 -2.22 -10.38 29.12
N VAL A 780 -1.53 -9.85 28.10
CA VAL A 780 -2.05 -9.76 26.72
C VAL A 780 -2.32 -11.15 26.13
N SER A 781 -1.39 -12.09 26.26
CA SER A 781 -1.56 -13.44 25.71
C SER A 781 -2.69 -14.23 26.37
N MET A 782 -2.87 -14.08 27.69
CA MET A 782 -3.94 -14.73 28.46
C MET A 782 -5.31 -14.13 28.12
N ALA A 783 -5.43 -12.80 28.08
CA ALA A 783 -6.64 -12.09 27.68
C ALA A 783 -7.09 -12.47 26.26
N LEU A 784 -6.14 -12.70 25.34
CA LEU A 784 -6.46 -13.15 23.99
C LEU A 784 -6.79 -14.65 23.93
N LEU A 785 -5.93 -15.52 24.47
CA LEU A 785 -6.08 -16.99 24.36
C LEU A 785 -7.22 -17.58 25.22
N ARG A 786 -7.77 -16.85 26.20
CA ARG A 786 -8.97 -17.26 26.94
C ARG A 786 -10.23 -17.31 26.05
N PHE A 787 -10.33 -16.35 25.12
CA PHE A 787 -11.54 -16.09 24.33
C PHE A 787 -11.36 -16.40 22.83
N LEU A 788 -10.10 -16.49 22.35
CA LEU A 788 -9.79 -16.50 20.92
C LEU A 788 -8.79 -17.59 20.53
N ARG A 789 -9.10 -18.29 19.43
CA ARG A 789 -8.16 -19.16 18.71
C ARG A 789 -7.67 -18.45 17.45
N PHE A 790 -6.35 -18.40 17.29
CA PHE A 790 -5.66 -17.71 16.20
C PHE A 790 -5.20 -18.70 15.14
N LYS A 791 -5.37 -18.32 13.87
CA LYS A 791 -4.85 -19.04 12.70
C LYS A 791 -4.18 -18.06 11.75
N LEU A 792 -3.12 -18.50 11.08
CA LEU A 792 -2.54 -17.75 9.96
C LEU A 792 -3.57 -17.70 8.83
N ALA A 793 -3.97 -16.49 8.43
CA ALA A 793 -4.77 -16.28 7.23
C ALA A 793 -4.01 -16.82 6.00
N ASP A 794 -4.68 -17.57 5.13
CA ASP A 794 -4.07 -18.14 3.93
C ASP A 794 -3.42 -17.04 3.07
N GLY A 795 -2.14 -17.26 2.77
CA GLY A 795 -1.19 -16.22 2.35
C GLY A 795 -0.01 -16.11 3.33
N THR A 796 -0.26 -15.92 4.62
CA THR A 796 0.79 -15.75 5.66
C THR A 796 1.52 -17.05 6.04
N LYS A 797 1.08 -18.20 5.52
CA LYS A 797 1.78 -19.49 5.64
C LYS A 797 3.23 -19.43 5.10
N ASN A 798 3.56 -18.46 4.24
CA ASN A 798 4.79 -18.42 3.43
C ASN A 798 5.82 -17.34 3.83
N TRP A 799 5.77 -16.84 5.07
CA TRP A 799 6.64 -15.75 5.53
C TRP A 799 8.15 -16.12 5.55
N ARG A 800 8.92 -15.49 4.66
CA ARG A 800 10.37 -15.27 4.76
C ARG A 800 10.65 -13.77 4.59
N SER A 801 11.83 -13.30 5.02
CA SER A 801 12.24 -11.90 4.84
C SER A 801 12.37 -11.54 3.33
N PRO A 802 12.43 -10.24 2.95
CA PRO A 802 12.26 -9.79 1.55
C PRO A 802 13.48 -10.02 0.63
N SER A 803 14.05 -11.21 0.67
CA SER A 803 14.58 -11.89 -0.52
C SER A 803 13.42 -12.61 -1.21
N LEU A 804 13.27 -12.46 -2.53
CA LEU A 804 12.21 -13.06 -3.37
C LEU A 804 11.88 -14.50 -2.97
N CYS A 805 10.73 -14.71 -2.30
CA CYS A 805 10.42 -15.96 -1.60
C CYS A 805 9.74 -17.00 -2.51
N HIS A 806 10.54 -17.71 -3.30
CA HIS A 806 10.19 -19.08 -3.70
C HIS A 806 10.27 -20.02 -2.48
N SER A 807 9.22 -20.06 -1.64
CA SER A 807 8.73 -21.28 -0.97
C SER A 807 7.56 -21.02 -0.01
N SER A 808 6.34 -21.47 -0.36
CA SER A 808 5.73 -22.66 0.30
C SER A 808 4.32 -23.00 -0.20
N LEU A 809 4.16 -23.28 -1.50
CA LEU A 809 3.11 -24.20 -1.96
C LEU A 809 3.48 -25.65 -1.63
N LYS A 810 3.42 -26.01 -0.35
CA LYS A 810 3.55 -27.41 0.12
C LYS A 810 2.36 -27.95 0.92
N VAL A 811 1.38 -27.11 1.29
CA VAL A 811 0.17 -27.55 2.03
C VAL A 811 -1.02 -27.79 1.10
N TYR A 812 -1.22 -26.97 0.06
CA TYR A 812 -2.24 -27.24 -0.98
C TYR A 812 -1.86 -28.36 -1.99
N ARG A 813 -0.71 -29.03 -1.79
CA ARG A 813 -0.19 -30.07 -2.69
C ARG A 813 -0.54 -31.51 -2.27
N ILE A 814 -1.48 -31.69 -1.33
CA ILE A 814 -1.83 -33.03 -0.80
C ILE A 814 -3.35 -33.26 -0.86
N GLU A 815 -4.17 -32.44 -0.21
CA GLU A 815 -5.62 -32.66 -0.15
C GLU A 815 -6.34 -32.28 -1.46
N CYS A 816 -6.09 -31.07 -2.00
CA CYS A 816 -6.57 -30.69 -3.33
C CYS A 816 -5.99 -31.60 -4.43
N ILE A 817 -4.83 -32.21 -4.23
CA ILE A 817 -4.26 -33.18 -5.16
C ILE A 817 -5.05 -34.50 -5.12
N ASN A 818 -5.42 -35.03 -3.95
CA ASN A 818 -6.24 -36.24 -3.87
C ASN A 818 -7.62 -36.05 -4.54
N TRP A 819 -8.27 -34.88 -4.37
CA TRP A 819 -9.54 -34.58 -5.05
C TRP A 819 -9.36 -34.33 -6.57
N ALA A 820 -8.30 -33.60 -6.96
CA ALA A 820 -8.01 -33.35 -8.37
C ALA A 820 -7.58 -34.63 -9.12
N TRP A 821 -6.88 -35.56 -8.48
CA TRP A 821 -6.50 -36.86 -9.06
C TRP A 821 -7.71 -37.78 -9.23
N GLN A 822 -8.71 -37.72 -8.32
CA GLN A 822 -10.01 -38.35 -8.54
C GLN A 822 -10.80 -37.70 -9.70
N GLN A 823 -10.55 -36.43 -10.01
CA GLN A 823 -11.19 -35.68 -11.11
C GLN A 823 -10.43 -35.73 -12.45
N GLN A 824 -9.15 -36.12 -12.47
CA GLN A 824 -8.33 -36.19 -13.68
C GLN A 824 -8.75 -37.32 -14.66
N GLY A 825 -9.48 -38.33 -14.18
CA GLY A 825 -9.92 -39.47 -14.98
C GLY A 825 -11.16 -39.27 -15.87
N SER A 826 -11.78 -38.08 -15.88
CA SER A 826 -13.00 -37.82 -16.68
C SER A 826 -12.70 -36.98 -17.93
N PRO A 827 -12.71 -37.55 -19.15
CA PRO A 827 -12.39 -36.82 -20.38
C PRO A 827 -13.48 -35.82 -20.83
N SER A 828 -14.57 -35.65 -20.07
CA SER A 828 -15.68 -34.75 -20.40
C SER A 828 -15.62 -33.38 -19.74
N TYR A 829 -14.58 -33.06 -18.96
CA TYR A 829 -14.40 -31.76 -18.28
C TYR A 829 -13.01 -31.18 -18.61
N PRO A 830 -12.81 -29.84 -18.51
CA PRO A 830 -11.52 -29.24 -18.80
C PRO A 830 -10.39 -29.79 -17.92
N PRO A 831 -9.14 -29.81 -18.39
CA PRO A 831 -7.98 -30.18 -17.57
C PRO A 831 -7.82 -29.23 -16.38
N VAL A 832 -7.52 -29.80 -15.20
CA VAL A 832 -7.26 -29.03 -13.97
C VAL A 832 -5.81 -28.51 -14.00
N ASN A 833 -5.62 -27.22 -14.30
CA ASN A 833 -4.28 -26.58 -14.26
C ASN A 833 -4.05 -25.85 -12.91
N GLY A 834 -4.49 -26.47 -11.82
CA GLY A 834 -4.31 -26.00 -10.44
C GLY A 834 -5.56 -25.43 -9.78
N THR A 835 -5.35 -24.46 -8.87
CA THR A 835 -6.40 -23.80 -8.08
C THR A 835 -6.30 -22.29 -8.25
N VAL A 836 -7.38 -21.55 -7.96
CA VAL A 836 -7.34 -20.07 -8.01
C VAL A 836 -6.29 -19.49 -7.06
N PHE A 837 -6.01 -20.17 -5.94
CA PHE A 837 -4.90 -19.83 -5.03
C PHE A 837 -3.52 -19.86 -5.69
N GLY A 838 -3.35 -20.58 -6.81
CA GLY A 838 -2.11 -20.56 -7.59
C GLY A 838 -1.78 -19.17 -8.13
N GLN A 839 -2.79 -18.39 -8.51
CA GLN A 839 -2.64 -17.05 -9.07
C GLN A 839 -2.02 -16.05 -8.08
N LEU A 840 -2.18 -16.24 -6.77
CA LEU A 840 -1.55 -15.40 -5.73
C LEU A 840 -0.02 -15.37 -5.84
N PHE A 841 0.61 -16.48 -6.22
CA PHE A 841 2.08 -16.60 -6.31
C PHE A 841 2.67 -15.85 -7.49
N TYR A 842 1.82 -15.53 -8.46
CA TYR A 842 2.16 -14.90 -9.71
C TYR A 842 1.40 -13.59 -9.92
N PHE A 843 0.75 -13.02 -8.89
CA PHE A 843 -0.15 -11.86 -9.05
C PHE A 843 0.50 -10.69 -9.80
N ASN A 844 1.78 -10.40 -9.55
CA ASN A 844 2.55 -9.35 -10.25
C ASN A 844 2.97 -9.70 -11.70
N ARG A 845 2.64 -10.90 -12.17
CA ARG A 845 2.84 -11.43 -13.55
C ARG A 845 1.66 -12.32 -13.99
N LEU A 846 0.45 -11.99 -13.52
CA LEU A 846 -0.72 -12.89 -13.58
C LEU A 846 -1.10 -13.25 -15.01
N TYR A 847 -1.16 -12.26 -15.90
CA TYR A 847 -1.57 -12.44 -17.29
C TYR A 847 -0.51 -13.18 -18.10
N ASP A 848 0.78 -13.09 -17.72
CA ASP A 848 1.85 -13.91 -18.30
C ASP A 848 1.72 -15.37 -17.84
N GLN A 849 1.46 -15.62 -16.55
CA GLN A 849 1.22 -16.97 -16.02
C GLN A 849 -0.02 -17.63 -16.67
N GLN A 850 -1.10 -16.87 -16.85
CA GLN A 850 -2.28 -17.34 -17.59
C GLN A 850 -1.98 -17.57 -19.08
N THR A 851 -1.04 -16.84 -19.67
CA THR A 851 -0.55 -17.08 -21.04
C THR A 851 0.31 -18.34 -21.12
N GLU A 852 1.20 -18.58 -20.15
CA GLU A 852 1.95 -19.83 -20.00
C GLU A 852 0.99 -21.04 -19.98
N GLN A 853 -0.05 -20.99 -19.13
CA GLN A 853 -1.07 -22.05 -19.02
C GLN A 853 -1.94 -22.20 -20.29
N ALA A 854 -2.28 -21.09 -20.97
CA ALA A 854 -3.05 -21.12 -22.21
C ALA A 854 -2.26 -21.71 -23.41
N LYS A 855 -0.93 -21.64 -23.40
CA LYS A 855 -0.08 -22.33 -24.38
C LYS A 855 -0.10 -23.86 -24.20
N GLU A 856 -0.27 -24.36 -22.97
CA GLU A 856 -0.44 -25.79 -22.69
C GLU A 856 -1.85 -26.27 -23.09
N HIS A 857 -2.90 -25.53 -22.71
CA HIS A 857 -4.29 -25.93 -22.85
C HIS A 857 -5.17 -24.74 -23.29
N LYS A 858 -5.83 -24.85 -24.46
CA LYS A 858 -6.73 -23.80 -24.97
C LYS A 858 -7.89 -23.47 -24.03
N THR A 859 -8.37 -24.49 -23.29
CA THR A 859 -9.37 -24.38 -22.24
C THR A 859 -8.91 -25.21 -21.05
N PHE A 860 -8.90 -24.64 -19.85
CA PHE A 860 -8.51 -25.30 -18.60
C PHE A 860 -9.37 -24.80 -17.44
N ARG A 861 -9.44 -25.57 -16.34
CA ARG A 861 -10.10 -25.14 -15.10
C ARG A 861 -9.11 -24.92 -13.96
N LEU A 862 -9.32 -23.85 -13.21
CA LEU A 862 -8.77 -23.65 -11.87
C LEU A 862 -9.87 -23.89 -10.84
N LEU A 863 -9.54 -24.60 -9.77
CA LEU A 863 -10.50 -24.91 -8.72
C LEU A 863 -10.58 -23.77 -7.69
N ALA A 864 -11.79 -23.29 -7.40
CA ALA A 864 -12.12 -22.43 -6.26
C ALA A 864 -12.84 -23.26 -5.17
N PRO A 865 -13.07 -22.71 -3.95
CA PRO A 865 -13.68 -23.47 -2.85
C PRO A 865 -15.16 -23.83 -3.04
N ASP A 866 -15.90 -23.02 -3.80
CA ASP A 866 -17.36 -23.09 -3.96
C ASP A 866 -17.83 -23.20 -5.43
N HIS A 867 -16.91 -23.09 -6.40
CA HIS A 867 -17.18 -23.20 -7.84
C HIS A 867 -15.90 -23.56 -8.64
N SER A 868 -16.02 -23.82 -9.94
CA SER A 868 -14.86 -23.91 -10.85
C SER A 868 -14.71 -22.62 -11.65
N GLU A 869 -13.47 -22.17 -11.87
CA GLU A 869 -13.15 -21.08 -12.80
C GLU A 869 -12.50 -21.66 -14.05
N ILE A 870 -13.26 -21.75 -15.15
CA ILE A 870 -12.77 -22.14 -16.46
C ILE A 870 -12.13 -20.91 -17.11
N PHE A 871 -10.96 -21.12 -17.72
CA PHE A 871 -10.28 -20.14 -18.55
C PHE A 871 -10.17 -20.69 -19.97
N THR A 872 -10.49 -19.88 -20.97
CA THR A 872 -10.39 -20.27 -22.38
C THR A 872 -9.74 -19.19 -23.23
N THR A 873 -9.09 -19.63 -24.30
CA THR A 873 -8.54 -18.82 -25.38
C THR A 873 -9.13 -19.20 -26.74
N ASP A 874 -10.03 -20.19 -26.81
CA ASP A 874 -10.66 -20.62 -28.06
C ASP A 874 -11.80 -19.66 -28.47
N PRO A 875 -11.72 -18.99 -29.64
CA PRO A 875 -12.76 -18.06 -30.11
C PRO A 875 -14.17 -18.66 -30.18
N ARG A 876 -14.29 -19.98 -30.39
CA ARG A 876 -15.58 -20.67 -30.53
C ARG A 876 -16.32 -20.74 -29.19
N ASN A 877 -15.60 -20.97 -28.09
CA ASN A 877 -16.16 -20.97 -26.74
C ASN A 877 -16.62 -19.55 -26.33
N ILE A 878 -15.86 -18.54 -26.76
CA ILE A 878 -16.15 -17.13 -26.50
C ILE A 878 -17.38 -16.69 -27.31
N GLU A 879 -17.51 -17.12 -28.56
CA GLU A 879 -18.73 -16.92 -29.36
C GLU A 879 -19.94 -17.69 -28.81
N HIS A 880 -19.73 -18.88 -28.26
CA HIS A 880 -20.79 -19.65 -27.61
C HIS A 880 -21.36 -18.90 -26.40
N ALA A 881 -20.50 -18.48 -25.47
CA ALA A 881 -20.91 -17.78 -24.25
C ALA A 881 -21.43 -16.35 -24.51
N LEU A 882 -20.76 -15.56 -25.36
CA LEU A 882 -21.10 -14.14 -25.57
C LEU A 882 -22.14 -13.88 -26.67
N LYS A 883 -22.48 -14.86 -27.50
CA LYS A 883 -23.44 -14.69 -28.61
C LYS A 883 -24.43 -15.85 -28.73
N THR A 884 -23.97 -17.09 -28.87
CA THR A 884 -24.83 -18.22 -29.26
C THR A 884 -25.80 -18.66 -28.16
N ARG A 885 -25.35 -18.66 -26.90
CA ARG A 885 -26.15 -19.00 -25.71
C ARG A 885 -26.20 -17.86 -24.69
N PHE A 886 -26.15 -16.60 -25.16
CA PHE A 886 -26.05 -15.39 -24.33
C PHE A 886 -26.95 -15.39 -23.07
N ASP A 887 -28.23 -15.75 -23.20
CA ASP A 887 -29.21 -15.78 -22.09
C ASP A 887 -29.00 -16.93 -21.07
N LYS A 888 -27.86 -17.62 -21.15
CA LYS A 888 -27.40 -18.67 -20.22
C LYS A 888 -26.06 -18.32 -19.56
N TYR A 889 -25.46 -17.18 -19.89
CA TYR A 889 -24.19 -16.71 -19.35
C TYR A 889 -24.34 -15.29 -18.77
N SER A 890 -24.58 -15.23 -17.45
CA SER A 890 -24.73 -13.98 -16.70
C SER A 890 -23.36 -13.45 -16.22
N LYS A 891 -23.31 -12.35 -15.45
CA LYS A 891 -22.13 -12.04 -14.62
C LYS A 891 -22.00 -12.93 -13.40
N GLY A 892 -23.09 -13.55 -12.95
CA GLY A 892 -23.13 -14.42 -11.78
C GLY A 892 -22.97 -13.67 -10.46
N LYS A 893 -23.47 -14.28 -9.39
CA LYS A 893 -23.43 -13.66 -8.06
C LYS A 893 -22.00 -13.39 -7.57
N TYR A 894 -21.02 -14.21 -7.96
CA TYR A 894 -19.62 -14.05 -7.55
C TYR A 894 -19.00 -12.74 -8.06
N GLU A 895 -19.09 -12.46 -9.36
CA GLU A 895 -18.57 -11.20 -9.92
C GLU A 895 -19.41 -9.99 -9.49
N GLN A 896 -20.74 -10.12 -9.41
CA GLN A 896 -21.62 -9.05 -8.93
C GLN A 896 -21.31 -8.66 -7.47
N ASP A 897 -21.06 -9.65 -6.59
CA ASP A 897 -20.62 -9.42 -5.21
C ASP A 897 -19.30 -8.62 -5.17
N ILE A 898 -18.35 -8.93 -6.08
CA ILE A 898 -17.03 -8.27 -6.20
C ILE A 898 -17.15 -6.84 -6.74
N LEU A 899 -17.88 -6.63 -7.84
CA LEU A 899 -17.89 -5.37 -8.60
C LEU A 899 -18.77 -4.28 -7.95
N SER A 900 -19.83 -4.66 -7.25
CA SER A 900 -20.93 -3.77 -6.84
C SER A 900 -20.58 -2.61 -5.89
N ASP A 901 -19.46 -2.64 -5.16
CA ASP A 901 -19.08 -1.50 -4.30
C ASP A 901 -18.57 -0.29 -5.10
N LEU A 902 -17.83 -0.56 -6.19
CA LEU A 902 -17.20 0.45 -7.04
C LEU A 902 -18.10 0.80 -8.23
N PHE A 903 -18.64 -0.21 -8.91
CA PHE A 903 -19.49 -0.05 -10.09
C PHE A 903 -20.99 0.12 -9.77
N GLY A 904 -21.42 -0.12 -8.52
CA GLY A 904 -22.81 0.05 -8.10
C GLY A 904 -23.77 -0.86 -8.86
N GLU A 905 -24.93 -0.33 -9.25
CA GLU A 905 -25.83 -0.99 -10.22
C GLU A 905 -25.54 -0.61 -11.69
N GLY A 906 -24.33 -0.16 -12.01
CA GLY A 906 -23.96 0.27 -13.35
C GLY A 906 -23.64 -0.88 -14.33
N ILE A 907 -23.48 -0.52 -15.61
CA ILE A 907 -23.56 -1.43 -16.77
C ILE A 907 -22.53 -2.57 -16.80
N PHE A 908 -21.42 -2.45 -16.05
CA PHE A 908 -20.42 -3.52 -15.90
C PHE A 908 -20.78 -4.57 -14.83
N ALA A 909 -21.68 -4.25 -13.90
CA ALA A 909 -22.01 -5.06 -12.73
C ALA A 909 -23.45 -5.61 -12.72
N VAL A 910 -24.24 -5.40 -13.78
CA VAL A 910 -25.64 -5.86 -13.88
C VAL A 910 -25.95 -6.69 -15.12
N ASP A 911 -27.05 -7.43 -15.03
CA ASP A 911 -27.63 -8.31 -16.05
C ASP A 911 -29.13 -8.00 -16.25
N GLY A 912 -29.79 -8.74 -17.15
CA GLY A 912 -31.24 -8.68 -17.37
C GLY A 912 -31.75 -7.28 -17.75
N ASP A 913 -32.98 -6.98 -17.33
CA ASP A 913 -33.70 -5.75 -17.69
C ASP A 913 -32.93 -4.47 -17.35
N LYS A 914 -32.25 -4.42 -16.20
CA LYS A 914 -31.41 -3.28 -15.79
C LYS A 914 -30.27 -3.05 -16.77
N TRP A 915 -29.57 -4.12 -17.16
CA TRP A 915 -28.53 -4.04 -18.17
C TRP A 915 -29.10 -3.63 -19.53
N GLN A 916 -30.21 -4.23 -19.97
CA GLN A 916 -30.84 -3.91 -21.26
C GLN A 916 -31.29 -2.44 -21.32
N GLN A 917 -31.87 -1.90 -20.25
CA GLN A 917 -32.28 -0.49 -20.14
C GLN A 917 -31.06 0.45 -20.25
N GLN A 918 -30.03 0.25 -19.42
CA GLN A 918 -28.80 1.05 -19.47
C GLN A 918 -28.10 0.95 -20.83
N ARG A 919 -28.02 -0.27 -21.39
CA ARG A 919 -27.42 -0.55 -22.70
C ARG A 919 -28.15 0.15 -23.82
N LYS A 920 -29.49 0.11 -23.84
CA LYS A 920 -30.33 0.76 -24.87
C LYS A 920 -30.17 2.27 -24.86
N LEU A 921 -30.24 2.90 -23.69
CA LEU A 921 -30.08 4.35 -23.53
C LEU A 921 -28.66 4.80 -23.93
N SER A 922 -27.64 4.12 -23.42
CA SER A 922 -26.24 4.42 -23.75
C SER A 922 -25.94 4.23 -25.24
N SER A 923 -26.42 3.13 -25.83
CA SER A 923 -26.18 2.82 -27.25
C SER A 923 -26.83 3.83 -28.20
N PHE A 924 -27.92 4.48 -27.80
CA PHE A 924 -28.50 5.57 -28.57
C PHE A 924 -27.56 6.78 -28.57
N GLU A 925 -27.14 7.27 -27.39
CA GLU A 925 -26.30 8.48 -27.31
C GLU A 925 -24.92 8.29 -27.98
N PHE A 926 -24.27 7.13 -27.81
CA PHE A 926 -23.01 6.80 -28.52
C PHE A 926 -23.17 6.64 -30.04
N SER A 927 -24.39 6.47 -30.56
CA SER A 927 -24.67 6.50 -32.01
C SER A 927 -24.96 7.91 -32.55
N THR A 928 -25.09 8.92 -31.69
CA THR A 928 -25.42 10.28 -32.15
C THR A 928 -24.22 10.98 -32.78
N ARG A 929 -24.46 11.63 -33.92
CA ARG A 929 -23.50 12.56 -34.52
C ARG A 929 -23.15 13.72 -33.58
N VAL A 930 -24.10 14.18 -32.77
CA VAL A 930 -23.90 15.30 -31.83
C VAL A 930 -22.81 14.97 -30.82
N LEU A 931 -22.89 13.84 -30.12
CA LEU A 931 -21.89 13.43 -29.13
C LEU A 931 -20.51 13.19 -29.78
N ARG A 932 -20.48 12.62 -31.00
CA ARG A 932 -19.27 12.40 -31.79
C ARG A 932 -18.58 13.71 -32.19
N ASP A 933 -19.33 14.68 -32.69
CA ASP A 933 -18.79 15.94 -33.20
C ASP A 933 -18.36 16.84 -32.01
N PHE A 934 -19.12 16.86 -30.91
CA PHE A 934 -18.76 17.51 -29.64
C PHE A 934 -17.49 16.92 -29.01
N SER A 935 -17.43 15.60 -28.85
CA SER A 935 -16.24 14.93 -28.28
C SER A 935 -14.99 15.13 -29.13
N SER A 936 -15.12 15.18 -30.45
CA SER A 936 -14.01 15.50 -31.35
C SER A 936 -13.47 16.93 -31.17
N ALA A 937 -14.29 17.89 -30.75
CA ALA A 937 -13.82 19.23 -30.37
C ALA A 937 -13.10 19.21 -29.01
N VAL A 938 -13.62 18.48 -28.02
CA VAL A 938 -12.99 18.31 -26.70
C VAL A 938 -11.62 17.63 -26.80
N PHE A 939 -11.54 16.51 -27.51
CA PHE A 939 -10.30 15.75 -27.70
C PHE A 939 -9.22 16.60 -28.39
N ARG A 940 -9.61 17.40 -29.40
CA ARG A 940 -8.70 18.33 -30.09
C ARG A 940 -8.15 19.40 -29.15
N ARG A 941 -8.99 20.07 -28.37
CA ARG A 941 -8.55 21.06 -27.36
C ARG A 941 -7.60 20.45 -26.33
N ASN A 942 -7.91 19.25 -25.83
CA ASN A 942 -7.06 18.59 -24.83
C ASN A 942 -5.75 18.06 -25.43
N ALA A 943 -5.74 17.64 -26.71
CA ALA A 943 -4.53 17.31 -27.43
C ALA A 943 -3.65 18.54 -27.70
N ALA A 944 -4.22 19.71 -28.02
CA ALA A 944 -3.47 20.96 -28.15
C ALA A 944 -2.77 21.36 -26.83
N LYS A 945 -3.49 21.28 -25.69
CA LYS A 945 -2.90 21.45 -24.34
C LYS A 945 -1.76 20.46 -24.10
N LEU A 946 -1.96 19.18 -24.46
CA LEU A 946 -1.00 18.10 -24.24
C LEU A 946 0.30 18.27 -25.04
N VAL A 947 0.20 18.70 -26.30
CA VAL A 947 1.37 19.02 -27.13
C VAL A 947 2.19 20.14 -26.50
N ARG A 948 1.56 21.22 -26.02
CA ARG A 948 2.28 22.33 -25.35
C ARG A 948 3.06 21.84 -24.13
N VAL A 949 2.37 21.18 -23.17
CA VAL A 949 2.98 20.68 -21.93
C VAL A 949 4.18 19.76 -22.20
N ILE A 950 4.08 18.84 -23.17
CA ILE A 950 5.20 17.93 -23.48
C ILE A 950 6.29 18.65 -24.30
N SER A 951 5.97 19.67 -25.09
CA SER A 951 6.96 20.48 -25.81
C SER A 951 7.84 21.29 -24.86
N ASP A 952 7.26 21.89 -23.82
CA ASP A 952 8.01 22.62 -22.78
C ASP A 952 9.00 21.68 -22.06
N ILE A 953 8.56 20.46 -21.73
CA ILE A 953 9.38 19.40 -21.12
C ILE A 953 10.48 18.91 -22.08
N ALA A 954 10.19 18.79 -23.38
CA ALA A 954 11.14 18.39 -24.42
C ALA A 954 12.24 19.44 -24.62
N ILE A 955 11.88 20.73 -24.61
CA ILE A 955 12.83 21.86 -24.67
C ILE A 955 13.73 21.90 -23.42
N ALA A 956 13.17 21.58 -22.25
CA ALA A 956 13.94 21.42 -21.02
C ALA A 956 14.82 20.15 -20.98
N GLY A 957 14.70 19.24 -21.97
CA GLY A 957 15.44 17.98 -22.04
C GLY A 957 15.11 16.98 -20.93
N GLN A 958 13.93 17.09 -20.30
CA GLN A 958 13.58 16.35 -19.09
C GLN A 958 12.89 15.01 -19.38
N VAL A 959 13.08 14.04 -18.47
CA VAL A 959 12.35 12.77 -18.43
C VAL A 959 11.03 12.98 -17.68
N PHE A 960 9.92 12.47 -18.22
CA PHE A 960 8.58 12.62 -17.63
C PHE A 960 7.77 11.32 -17.73
N ASP A 961 6.79 11.14 -16.83
CA ASP A 961 5.85 10.00 -16.88
C ASP A 961 4.70 10.29 -17.86
N MET A 962 4.80 9.70 -19.04
CA MET A 962 3.78 9.78 -20.09
C MET A 962 2.43 9.20 -19.64
N GLN A 963 2.40 8.21 -18.75
CA GLN A 963 1.16 7.58 -18.29
C GLN A 963 0.34 8.54 -17.42
N ASP A 964 0.98 9.25 -16.48
CA ASP A 964 0.31 10.26 -15.64
C ASP A 964 -0.29 11.39 -16.48
N ILE A 965 0.47 11.94 -17.44
CA ILE A 965 -0.02 13.03 -18.29
C ILE A 965 -1.17 12.55 -19.21
N LEU A 966 -1.11 11.33 -19.74
CA LEU A 966 -2.22 10.72 -20.50
C LEU A 966 -3.47 10.47 -19.64
N MET A 967 -3.31 10.02 -18.38
CA MET A 967 -4.42 9.84 -17.44
C MET A 967 -5.12 11.17 -17.14
N ARG A 968 -4.37 12.26 -16.97
CA ARG A 968 -4.93 13.61 -16.79
C ARG A 968 -5.67 14.11 -18.04
N CYS A 969 -5.10 13.90 -19.24
CA CYS A 969 -5.70 14.31 -20.50
C CYS A 969 -7.01 13.56 -20.81
N THR A 970 -7.05 12.25 -20.54
CA THR A 970 -8.28 11.45 -20.69
C THR A 970 -9.32 11.77 -19.63
N LEU A 971 -8.90 12.06 -18.39
CA LEU A 971 -9.77 12.55 -17.31
C LEU A 971 -10.44 13.89 -17.68
N ASP A 972 -9.66 14.88 -18.10
CA ASP A 972 -10.15 16.18 -18.61
C ASP A 972 -11.12 16.00 -19.79
N SER A 973 -10.93 14.95 -20.60
CA SER A 973 -11.78 14.65 -21.76
C SER A 973 -13.10 13.98 -21.38
N ILE A 974 -13.08 12.92 -20.55
CA ILE A 974 -14.30 12.19 -20.18
C ILE A 974 -15.22 13.03 -19.29
N PHE A 975 -14.67 13.89 -18.43
CA PHE A 975 -15.50 14.83 -17.66
C PHE A 975 -16.21 15.87 -18.55
N LYS A 976 -15.50 16.39 -19.56
CA LYS A 976 -16.07 17.40 -20.45
C LYS A 976 -17.12 16.81 -21.41
N VAL A 977 -16.92 15.58 -21.90
CA VAL A 977 -17.90 14.91 -22.77
C VAL A 977 -19.06 14.27 -21.99
N GLY A 978 -18.77 13.58 -20.88
CA GLY A 978 -19.79 12.87 -20.10
C GLY A 978 -20.71 13.79 -19.32
N PHE A 979 -20.17 14.90 -18.78
CA PHE A 979 -20.85 15.74 -17.78
C PHE A 979 -20.82 17.24 -18.10
N GLY A 980 -20.14 17.66 -19.17
CA GLY A 980 -20.05 19.06 -19.59
C GLY A 980 -18.99 19.92 -18.87
N VAL A 981 -18.26 19.37 -17.88
CA VAL A 981 -17.35 20.13 -17.00
C VAL A 981 -15.89 19.99 -17.41
N GLU A 982 -15.10 21.07 -17.36
CA GLU A 982 -13.68 21.08 -17.74
C GLU A 982 -12.80 21.11 -16.48
N LEU A 983 -11.92 20.11 -16.31
CA LEU A 983 -11.17 19.88 -15.06
C LEU A 983 -9.82 20.62 -14.98
N ASN A 984 -9.10 20.68 -16.09
CA ASN A 984 -7.74 21.24 -16.19
C ASN A 984 -6.72 20.54 -15.26
N CYS A 985 -6.88 19.22 -15.08
CA CYS A 985 -5.88 18.38 -14.41
C CYS A 985 -4.54 18.35 -15.18
N LEU A 986 -4.61 18.47 -16.51
CA LEU A 986 -3.44 18.47 -17.40
C LEU A 986 -2.49 19.67 -17.19
N THR A 987 -3.01 20.82 -16.76
CA THR A 987 -2.20 22.03 -16.47
C THR A 987 -1.77 22.12 -15.00
N GLY A 988 -1.97 21.05 -14.20
CA GLY A 988 -1.60 21.01 -12.78
C GLY A 988 -2.42 21.91 -11.86
N SER A 989 -3.46 22.57 -12.37
CA SER A 989 -4.21 23.63 -11.69
C SER A 989 -5.24 23.13 -10.66
N SER A 990 -5.62 21.84 -10.69
CA SER A 990 -6.41 21.21 -9.62
C SER A 990 -5.62 20.11 -8.91
N ARG A 991 -5.43 20.33 -7.61
CA ARG A 991 -4.91 19.33 -6.67
C ARG A 991 -5.97 18.26 -6.38
N GLU A 992 -7.23 18.66 -6.38
CA GLU A 992 -8.41 17.89 -6.04
C GLU A 992 -8.67 16.78 -7.07
N GLY A 993 -8.54 17.09 -8.36
CA GLY A 993 -8.58 16.09 -9.43
C GLY A 993 -7.41 15.09 -9.38
N THR A 994 -6.25 15.50 -8.86
CA THR A 994 -5.10 14.61 -8.64
C THR A 994 -5.33 13.69 -7.43
N GLU A 995 -5.90 14.20 -6.33
CA GLU A 995 -6.28 13.41 -5.16
C GLU A 995 -7.43 12.43 -5.48
N PHE A 996 -8.40 12.83 -6.32
CA PHE A 996 -9.41 11.92 -6.88
C PHE A 996 -8.77 10.80 -7.71
N MET A 997 -7.96 11.17 -8.72
CA MET A 997 -7.36 10.21 -9.64
C MET A 997 -6.62 9.10 -8.89
N LYS A 998 -5.87 9.46 -7.84
CA LYS A 998 -5.17 8.50 -7.01
C LYS A 998 -6.11 7.62 -6.19
N ALA A 999 -7.11 8.19 -5.50
CA ALA A 999 -8.06 7.41 -4.72
C ALA A 999 -8.78 6.37 -5.60
N PHE A 1000 -9.16 6.79 -6.80
CA PHE A 1000 -9.82 5.95 -7.79
C PHE A 1000 -8.91 4.79 -8.29
N ASP A 1001 -7.67 5.08 -8.68
CA ASP A 1001 -6.74 4.07 -9.21
C ASP A 1001 -6.31 3.06 -8.12
N ASP A 1002 -6.29 3.49 -6.86
CA ASP A 1002 -6.10 2.60 -5.70
C ASP A 1002 -7.38 1.76 -5.44
N SER A 1003 -8.59 2.32 -5.58
CA SER A 1003 -9.86 1.57 -5.49
C SER A 1003 -9.98 0.49 -6.57
N ASN A 1004 -9.67 0.80 -7.83
CA ASN A 1004 -9.66 -0.15 -8.95
C ASN A 1004 -8.78 -1.38 -8.62
N ALA A 1005 -7.54 -1.15 -8.17
CA ALA A 1005 -6.62 -2.22 -7.78
C ALA A 1005 -7.10 -3.03 -6.55
N LEU A 1006 -7.70 -2.37 -5.55
CA LEU A 1006 -8.21 -3.03 -4.34
C LEU A 1006 -9.46 -3.89 -4.61
N VAL A 1007 -10.33 -3.53 -5.55
CA VAL A 1007 -11.43 -4.39 -5.98
C VAL A 1007 -10.92 -5.58 -6.80
N TYR A 1008 -9.94 -5.38 -7.68
CA TYR A 1008 -9.39 -6.48 -8.47
C TYR A 1008 -8.72 -7.56 -7.60
N TRP A 1009 -8.09 -7.16 -6.50
CA TRP A 1009 -7.51 -8.06 -5.49
C TRP A 1009 -8.53 -9.06 -4.90
N ARG A 1010 -9.84 -8.75 -4.93
CA ARG A 1010 -10.91 -9.66 -4.45
C ARG A 1010 -10.98 -10.99 -5.19
N TYR A 1011 -10.60 -11.04 -6.47
CA TYR A 1011 -10.58 -12.29 -7.25
C TYR A 1011 -9.55 -13.32 -6.73
N VAL A 1012 -8.50 -12.86 -6.05
CA VAL A 1012 -7.44 -13.74 -5.51
C VAL A 1012 -7.44 -13.83 -3.98
N ASP A 1013 -8.15 -12.94 -3.28
CA ASP A 1013 -8.20 -12.87 -1.81
C ASP A 1013 -9.45 -13.60 -1.26
N PRO A 1014 -9.35 -14.88 -0.84
CA PRO A 1014 -10.52 -15.66 -0.40
C PRO A 1014 -11.20 -15.10 0.86
N PHE A 1015 -10.57 -14.16 1.56
CA PHE A 1015 -11.13 -13.52 2.76
C PHE A 1015 -11.73 -12.14 2.47
N TRP A 1016 -11.86 -11.70 1.22
CA TRP A 1016 -12.34 -10.35 0.92
C TRP A 1016 -13.74 -10.06 1.49
N LYS A 1017 -14.69 -11.00 1.37
CA LYS A 1017 -16.05 -10.88 1.97
C LYS A 1017 -15.98 -10.70 3.49
N LEU A 1018 -15.01 -11.34 4.13
CA LEU A 1018 -14.73 -11.30 5.56
C LEU A 1018 -14.13 -9.94 5.95
N LYS A 1019 -13.07 -9.50 5.24
CA LYS A 1019 -12.42 -8.19 5.37
C LYS A 1019 -13.39 -7.02 5.11
N ARG A 1020 -14.40 -7.22 4.26
CA ARG A 1020 -15.49 -6.26 3.99
C ARG A 1020 -16.46 -6.12 5.16
N TYR A 1021 -16.96 -7.25 5.68
CA TYR A 1021 -18.07 -7.30 6.65
C TYR A 1021 -17.86 -6.36 7.86
N PHE A 1022 -16.64 -6.26 8.39
CA PHE A 1022 -16.30 -5.39 9.51
C PHE A 1022 -15.02 -4.56 9.30
N ASN A 1023 -14.69 -4.31 8.03
CA ASN A 1023 -13.85 -3.18 7.59
C ASN A 1023 -12.39 -3.16 8.10
N VAL A 1024 -11.53 -4.05 7.58
CA VAL A 1024 -10.07 -4.05 7.85
C VAL A 1024 -9.24 -4.24 6.57
N GLY A 1025 -7.94 -3.89 6.64
CA GLY A 1025 -6.96 -4.15 5.59
C GLY A 1025 -7.30 -3.49 4.24
N SER A 1026 -7.21 -4.28 3.16
CA SER A 1026 -7.58 -3.88 1.79
C SER A 1026 -8.99 -3.31 1.70
N GLU A 1027 -9.95 -3.92 2.39
CA GLU A 1027 -11.35 -3.52 2.38
C GLU A 1027 -11.63 -2.24 3.19
N ALA A 1028 -10.89 -1.99 4.27
CA ALA A 1028 -10.93 -0.70 4.96
C ALA A 1028 -10.37 0.43 4.09
N SER A 1029 -9.30 0.15 3.34
CA SER A 1029 -8.69 1.10 2.41
C SER A 1029 -9.63 1.38 1.24
N LEU A 1030 -10.25 0.33 0.69
CA LEU A 1030 -11.25 0.43 -0.38
C LEU A 1030 -12.47 1.26 0.08
N ARG A 1031 -13.03 0.96 1.25
CA ARG A 1031 -14.17 1.74 1.79
C ARG A 1031 -13.78 3.19 2.07
N LYS A 1032 -12.54 3.47 2.48
CA LYS A 1032 -12.02 4.85 2.65
C LYS A 1032 -11.89 5.58 1.32
N ASN A 1033 -11.33 4.95 0.30
CA ASN A 1033 -11.17 5.57 -1.03
C ASN A 1033 -12.54 5.82 -1.68
N ILE A 1034 -13.40 4.80 -1.71
CA ILE A 1034 -14.80 4.91 -2.14
C ILE A 1034 -15.57 5.98 -1.35
N LYS A 1035 -15.29 6.15 -0.04
CA LYS A 1035 -15.85 7.26 0.75
C LYS A 1035 -15.35 8.61 0.23
N ASN A 1036 -14.04 8.79 0.05
CA ASN A 1036 -13.48 10.05 -0.45
C ASN A 1036 -14.06 10.41 -1.83
N GLU A 1037 -14.08 9.45 -2.75
CA GLU A 1037 -14.64 9.58 -4.12
C GLU A 1037 -16.11 10.03 -4.12
N LYS A 1038 -16.96 9.42 -3.27
CA LYS A 1038 -18.43 9.60 -3.30
C LYS A 1038 -18.94 10.91 -2.69
N GLU A 1039 -18.08 11.74 -2.10
CA GLU A 1039 -18.48 13.02 -1.48
C GLU A 1039 -17.64 14.21 -1.95
N ASP A 1040 -16.33 14.14 -1.75
CA ASP A 1040 -15.48 15.34 -1.74
C ASP A 1040 -15.41 15.96 -3.14
N ILE A 1041 -15.46 15.09 -4.15
CA ILE A 1041 -15.11 15.36 -5.55
C ILE A 1041 -16.34 15.63 -6.44
N LEU A 1042 -17.56 15.46 -5.95
CA LEU A 1042 -18.75 15.98 -6.66
C LEU A 1042 -19.30 17.26 -6.02
N SER A 1043 -19.00 17.50 -4.74
CA SER A 1043 -19.51 18.64 -3.96
C SER A 1043 -18.67 19.91 -4.04
N ARG A 1044 -17.34 19.79 -3.96
CA ARG A 1044 -16.42 20.94 -4.12
C ARG A 1044 -16.27 21.35 -5.59
N PHE A 1045 -16.32 20.37 -6.50
CA PHE A 1045 -16.26 20.52 -7.95
C PHE A 1045 -17.32 21.48 -8.53
N LEU A 1046 -18.58 21.39 -8.07
CA LEU A 1046 -19.64 22.35 -8.39
C LEU A 1046 -19.57 23.68 -7.62
N ALA A 1047 -18.63 23.83 -6.68
CA ALA A 1047 -18.29 25.10 -6.06
C ALA A 1047 -17.10 25.77 -6.76
N GLU A 1048 -16.10 25.00 -7.20
CA GLU A 1048 -15.06 25.44 -8.16
C GLU A 1048 -15.69 25.97 -9.45
N SER A 1049 -16.69 25.27 -9.98
CA SER A 1049 -17.48 25.67 -11.17
C SER A 1049 -18.25 26.99 -11.02
N ARG A 1050 -18.15 27.68 -9.87
CA ARG A 1050 -18.73 29.01 -9.60
C ARG A 1050 -17.67 30.12 -9.48
N LYS A 1051 -16.38 29.78 -9.52
CA LYS A 1051 -15.27 30.71 -9.22
C LYS A 1051 -14.70 31.44 -10.43
N ASP A 1052 -14.99 31.00 -11.66
CA ASP A 1052 -14.61 31.68 -12.90
C ASP A 1052 -15.86 32.01 -13.75
N PRO A 1053 -16.56 33.14 -13.48
CA PRO A 1053 -17.73 33.55 -14.24
C PRO A 1053 -17.40 34.11 -15.64
N GLU A 1054 -16.16 34.56 -15.87
CA GLU A 1054 -15.79 35.39 -17.04
C GLU A 1054 -15.80 34.62 -18.37
N LYS A 1055 -15.97 33.29 -18.33
CA LYS A 1055 -16.13 32.42 -19.51
C LYS A 1055 -17.58 32.04 -19.84
N MET A 1056 -18.57 32.55 -19.09
CA MET A 1056 -20.00 32.46 -19.46
C MET A 1056 -20.57 33.83 -19.84
N ASN A 1057 -20.32 34.24 -21.08
CA ASN A 1057 -21.08 35.33 -21.71
C ASN A 1057 -22.53 34.88 -21.92
N ASP A 1058 -23.48 35.38 -21.11
CA ASP A 1058 -24.56 36.24 -21.61
C ASP A 1058 -25.26 37.01 -20.45
N ARG A 1059 -26.11 37.98 -20.81
CA ARG A 1059 -26.88 38.91 -19.94
C ARG A 1059 -27.68 38.25 -18.81
N TYR A 1060 -28.07 36.99 -18.96
CA TYR A 1060 -29.15 36.32 -18.19
C TYR A 1060 -29.02 36.44 -16.66
N LEU A 1061 -27.79 36.41 -16.14
CA LEU A 1061 -27.51 36.47 -14.70
C LEU A 1061 -27.80 37.84 -14.05
N ARG A 1062 -27.82 38.95 -14.81
CA ARG A 1062 -28.17 40.27 -14.25
C ARG A 1062 -29.63 40.36 -13.84
N ASP A 1063 -30.53 39.91 -14.71
CA ASP A 1063 -31.97 40.11 -14.51
C ASP A 1063 -32.53 39.17 -13.42
N ILE A 1064 -31.98 37.96 -13.30
CA ILE A 1064 -32.29 37.05 -12.18
C ILE A 1064 -31.84 37.66 -10.84
N ILE A 1065 -30.66 38.27 -10.79
CA ILE A 1065 -30.12 38.88 -9.57
C ILE A 1065 -30.89 40.15 -9.17
N LEU A 1066 -31.33 40.98 -10.13
CA LEU A 1066 -32.20 42.13 -9.83
C LEU A 1066 -33.55 41.68 -9.26
N ASN A 1067 -34.22 40.72 -9.92
CA ASN A 1067 -35.54 40.25 -9.50
C ASN A 1067 -35.51 39.58 -8.11
N PHE A 1068 -34.45 38.83 -7.78
CA PHE A 1068 -34.31 38.24 -6.43
C PHE A 1068 -33.97 39.26 -5.32
N MET A 1069 -33.35 40.40 -5.64
CA MET A 1069 -33.04 41.43 -4.62
C MET A 1069 -34.23 42.35 -4.30
N ILE A 1070 -35.21 42.49 -5.20
CA ILE A 1070 -36.39 43.35 -4.97
C ILE A 1070 -37.44 42.68 -4.07
N ALA A 1071 -37.60 41.35 -4.14
CA ALA A 1071 -38.61 40.61 -3.38
C ALA A 1071 -38.25 40.31 -1.90
N GLY A 1072 -37.13 40.84 -1.39
CA GLY A 1072 -36.49 40.37 -0.16
C GLY A 1072 -36.66 41.22 1.11
N LYS A 1073 -37.31 42.39 1.04
CA LYS A 1073 -37.48 43.30 2.20
C LYS A 1073 -38.78 44.13 2.09
N ASP A 1074 -39.79 43.77 2.87
CA ASP A 1074 -40.54 44.72 3.74
C ASP A 1074 -41.67 44.02 4.51
N THR A 1075 -41.46 43.76 5.81
CA THR A 1075 -42.53 43.56 6.80
C THR A 1075 -42.01 43.81 8.22
N SER A 1076 -42.67 44.71 8.96
CA SER A 1076 -42.45 45.08 10.37
C SER A 1076 -41.06 45.66 10.73
N ALA A 1077 -40.95 46.75 11.51
CA ALA A 1077 -41.94 47.39 12.38
C ALA A 1077 -41.95 48.92 12.20
N ASN A 1078 -43.13 49.54 12.34
CA ASN A 1078 -43.31 50.98 12.18
C ASN A 1078 -44.30 51.52 13.22
N THR A 1079 -43.84 52.40 14.12
CA THR A 1079 -44.69 53.24 14.99
C THR A 1079 -43.89 54.46 15.46
N LEU A 1080 -44.08 55.61 14.80
CA LEU A 1080 -44.14 56.94 15.39
C LEU A 1080 -44.60 57.93 14.31
N SER A 1081 -45.51 58.85 14.68
CA SER A 1081 -46.24 59.80 13.82
C SER A 1081 -46.87 59.22 12.55
#